data_AF-A0A4Y2TU18-F1
#
_entry.id   AF-A0A4Y2TU18-F1
#
_cell.length_a   1.000
_cell.length_b   1.000
_cell.length_c   1.000
_cell.angle_alpha   90.00
_cell.angle_beta   90.00
_cell.angle_gamma   90.00
#
_symmetry.space_group_name_H-M   'P 1'
#
loop_
_entity.id
_entity.type
_entity.pdbx_description
1 polymer ?
#
loop_
_entity_poly.entity_id
_entity_poly.type
_entity_poly.pdbx_seq_one_letter_code
_entity_poly.pdbx_strand_id
1 'polypeptide(L)'
;MNSGSAFVKPPNVLVYVGENQQNVFKNIATNILRCLNIDKYVVYELTKSEVLGTPWKENVALLVVLSDEIESSIAEDFRKYLDNKGKMIVFCSNFDFPRAGLKCNLVPGGDKVNISYKDIFNVPVLRGKYSYTLVDGHVLATNSDGESAIMKSTYNGGDFVVSSVHLALDPELASHIEGAGKDEENRLLILKKILGEELGLEIKSAIIPSPTPGYVIVDDDKLLCEIRNKFNAKEIHLGKLENSFAATAELLGTSADINVPVLFESDSAGAVLFDKVAYFSKLKSNNFGHVMVYFPVITSTMIASEQLSEHENIVVIAGRQIAGRGRSGNIWISPEGSAMFTLHFSLSLSSKLGQRLSMLQHMASLAVVHSIGKNPIYSKLDLRLKWPNDLYYGKERKIGGVLVNTTIQGSIAHVYIGIGINVANEQPTMCINSAIEAHNSDTGDTLPLLKPEEVIALTLTELEIIIDEFTKSGPDNFLSLYYSYWLHSGQRVTLSAINKEAIIQRLDDYGFLMGFFRRSQSSVVNYQCPRQKNCVVDRVNRNRCQYCRLQKCLALGMSRDAVKFGRMSKKQREKVEDEVRFHRAQLVRPQGTAPSHSTPQPTETSPDSSVFDHQQQPSSSNQHVSYINSGYTYNGDLNTFSTNGYTYTPQAIQFDLGSTDYVDSTTFDPQQQLETLPDANSLLITVVPPGPMTTNSHL
;
A
#
# COMPACT_ATOMS: atom_id res chain seq x y z
N MET A 1 24.47 8.70 14.14
CA MET A 1 23.58 8.37 13.00
C MET A 1 22.33 9.23 13.12
N ASN A 2 21.87 9.87 12.05
CA ASN A 2 20.63 10.66 12.11
C ASN A 2 19.41 9.75 12.11
N SER A 3 18.52 9.92 13.07
CA SER A 3 17.22 9.24 13.15
C SER A 3 16.21 9.86 12.18
N GLY A 4 16.53 9.84 10.89
CA GLY A 4 15.53 10.07 9.85
C GLY A 4 14.49 8.96 9.89
N SER A 5 13.20 9.30 9.85
CA SER A 5 12.12 8.32 9.76
C SER A 5 12.17 7.61 8.41
N ALA A 6 12.78 6.43 8.36
CA ALA A 6 12.82 5.61 7.16
C ALA A 6 11.40 5.31 6.68
N PHE A 7 11.07 5.70 5.45
CA PHE A 7 9.71 5.60 4.93
C PHE A 7 9.26 4.13 4.83
N VAL A 8 8.00 3.88 5.24
CA VAL A 8 7.35 2.56 5.24
C VAL A 8 7.11 2.04 3.81
N LYS A 9 7.00 2.97 2.85
CA LYS A 9 6.69 2.79 1.42
C LYS A 9 7.56 3.79 0.61
N PRO A 10 7.63 3.69 -0.73
CA PRO A 10 8.27 4.71 -1.54
C PRO A 10 7.58 6.07 -1.35
N PRO A 11 8.30 7.17 -1.04
CA PRO A 11 7.68 8.47 -0.80
C PRO A 11 6.98 9.05 -2.05
N ASN A 12 5.76 9.55 -1.86
CA ASN A 12 4.95 10.14 -2.91
C ASN A 12 5.23 11.65 -3.08
N VAL A 13 5.20 12.11 -4.32
CA VAL A 13 5.05 13.52 -4.70
C VAL A 13 3.71 13.65 -5.41
N LEU A 14 2.82 14.48 -4.85
CA LEU A 14 1.44 14.61 -5.30
C LEU A 14 1.26 15.93 -6.04
N VAL A 15 0.59 15.91 -7.19
CA VAL A 15 0.41 17.08 -8.05
C VAL A 15 -1.08 17.36 -8.25
N TYR A 16 -1.57 18.45 -7.64
CA TYR A 16 -2.93 18.94 -7.82
C TYR A 16 -2.97 20.04 -8.89
N VAL A 17 -3.69 19.78 -9.99
CA VAL A 17 -3.90 20.73 -11.10
C VAL A 17 -5.34 21.26 -11.23
N GLY A 18 -6.27 20.75 -10.40
CA GLY A 18 -7.71 20.91 -10.62
C GLY A 18 -8.29 19.85 -11.56
N GLU A 19 -9.53 20.03 -12.01
CA GLU A 19 -10.21 19.04 -12.84
C GLU A 19 -9.91 19.21 -14.34
N ASN A 20 -9.80 18.09 -15.07
CA ASN A 20 -9.62 18.02 -16.54
C ASN A 20 -8.30 18.58 -17.10
N GLN A 21 -7.23 18.67 -16.29
CA GLN A 21 -5.94 19.29 -16.66
C GLN A 21 -4.81 18.27 -16.94
N GLN A 22 -5.11 17.08 -17.49
CA GLN A 22 -4.13 15.99 -17.65
C GLN A 22 -2.84 16.36 -18.42
N ASN A 23 -2.92 17.19 -19.47
CA ASN A 23 -1.72 17.64 -20.20
C ASN A 23 -0.80 18.52 -19.33
N VAL A 24 -1.39 19.33 -18.45
CA VAL A 24 -0.66 20.18 -17.50
C VAL A 24 -0.04 19.32 -16.40
N PHE A 25 -0.79 18.35 -15.84
CA PHE A 25 -0.24 17.36 -14.91
C PHE A 25 0.96 16.63 -15.53
N LYS A 26 0.81 16.09 -16.74
CA LYS A 26 1.84 15.31 -17.44
C LYS A 26 3.14 16.12 -17.59
N ASN A 27 3.07 17.35 -18.12
CA ASN A 27 4.25 18.20 -18.31
C ASN A 27 4.94 18.57 -16.98
N ILE A 28 4.16 18.87 -15.93
CA ILE A 28 4.68 19.12 -14.58
C ILE A 28 5.36 17.88 -14.00
N ALA A 29 4.73 16.70 -14.11
CA ALA A 29 5.27 15.44 -13.63
C ALA A 29 6.57 15.07 -14.36
N THR A 30 6.62 15.24 -15.69
CA THR A 30 7.82 15.09 -16.51
C THR A 30 8.95 15.97 -16.00
N ASN A 31 8.72 17.27 -15.82
CA ASN A 31 9.75 18.21 -15.37
C ASN A 31 10.16 18.02 -13.90
N ILE A 32 9.28 17.55 -13.03
CA ILE A 32 9.61 17.16 -11.66
C ILE A 32 10.45 15.87 -11.63
N LEU A 33 10.10 14.86 -12.44
CA LEU A 33 10.87 13.62 -12.56
C LEU A 33 12.29 13.89 -13.10
N ARG A 34 12.50 14.88 -13.98
CA ARG A 34 13.85 15.34 -14.40
C ARG A 34 14.71 15.86 -13.25
N CYS A 35 14.09 16.20 -12.11
CA CYS A 35 14.74 16.75 -10.93
C CYS A 35 14.97 15.71 -9.81
N LEU A 36 14.03 14.78 -9.60
CA LEU A 36 14.02 13.87 -8.46
C LEU A 36 14.75 12.55 -8.70
N ASN A 37 15.20 11.90 -7.63
CA ASN A 37 15.63 10.51 -7.73
C ASN A 37 14.45 9.57 -8.06
N ILE A 38 14.39 9.14 -9.32
CA ILE A 38 13.44 8.16 -9.86
C ILE A 38 13.55 6.76 -9.23
N ASP A 39 14.65 6.44 -8.56
CA ASP A 39 14.80 5.19 -7.79
C ASP A 39 14.16 5.29 -6.39
N LYS A 40 13.63 6.47 -6.03
CA LYS A 40 13.13 6.79 -4.68
C LYS A 40 11.69 7.30 -4.65
N TYR A 41 11.36 8.27 -5.50
CA TYR A 41 10.06 8.96 -5.47
C TYR A 41 9.09 8.47 -6.54
N VAL A 42 7.79 8.46 -6.22
CA VAL A 42 6.71 8.32 -7.20
C VAL A 42 6.01 9.67 -7.36
N VAL A 43 5.67 10.05 -8.60
CA VAL A 43 4.82 11.22 -8.88
C VAL A 43 3.42 10.76 -9.28
N TYR A 44 2.39 11.31 -8.62
CA TYR A 44 0.98 11.04 -8.95
C TYR A 44 0.19 12.34 -9.15
N GLU A 45 -0.84 12.29 -9.99
CA GLU A 45 -1.92 13.28 -9.99
C GLU A 45 -2.70 13.13 -8.68
N LEU A 46 -3.15 14.25 -8.10
CA LEU A 46 -4.01 14.25 -6.91
C LEU A 46 -5.36 14.85 -7.29
N THR A 47 -6.38 14.01 -7.44
CA THR A 47 -7.72 14.45 -7.83
C THR A 47 -8.48 15.07 -6.64
N LYS A 48 -9.47 15.91 -6.94
CA LYS A 48 -10.38 16.49 -5.95
C LYS A 48 -11.05 15.44 -5.04
N SER A 49 -11.47 14.31 -5.60
CA SER A 49 -12.07 13.20 -4.85
C SER A 49 -11.09 12.59 -3.83
N GLU A 50 -9.81 12.52 -4.18
CA GLU A 50 -8.77 12.02 -3.27
C GLU A 50 -8.41 13.03 -2.19
N VAL A 51 -8.36 14.34 -2.50
CA VAL A 51 -8.12 15.39 -1.48
C VAL A 51 -9.19 15.37 -0.38
N LEU A 52 -10.44 15.15 -0.76
CA LEU A 52 -11.59 15.06 0.15
C LEU A 52 -11.73 13.66 0.80
N GLY A 53 -10.96 12.69 0.33
CA GLY A 53 -10.88 11.34 0.90
C GLY A 53 -9.74 11.18 1.93
N THR A 54 -9.61 9.96 2.46
CA THR A 54 -8.52 9.55 3.35
C THR A 54 -8.13 8.09 3.10
N PRO A 55 -6.84 7.72 3.13
CA PRO A 55 -5.67 8.57 3.40
C PRO A 55 -4.95 9.03 2.11
N TRP A 56 -4.68 10.33 1.99
CA TRP A 56 -3.77 10.87 0.95
C TRP A 56 -2.54 11.59 1.52
N LYS A 57 -2.64 12.16 2.73
CA LYS A 57 -1.58 12.98 3.38
C LYS A 57 -0.42 12.15 3.91
N GLU A 58 -0.64 10.85 4.08
CA GLU A 58 0.35 9.89 4.58
C GLU A 58 1.38 9.56 3.49
N ASN A 59 2.65 9.42 3.87
CA ASN A 59 3.74 9.05 2.94
C ASN A 59 4.00 10.08 1.81
N VAL A 60 3.55 11.33 1.95
CA VAL A 60 3.80 12.43 0.99
C VAL A 60 5.06 13.20 1.37
N ALA A 61 6.06 13.19 0.49
CA ALA A 61 7.29 13.97 0.64
C ALA A 61 7.18 15.40 0.06
N LEU A 62 6.26 15.63 -0.89
CA LEU A 62 5.95 16.95 -1.44
C LEU A 62 4.53 16.98 -2.02
N LEU A 63 3.79 18.05 -1.72
CA LEU A 63 2.58 18.44 -2.45
C LEU A 63 2.90 19.60 -3.41
N VAL A 64 2.43 19.48 -4.65
CA VAL A 64 2.60 20.47 -5.72
C VAL A 64 1.21 20.97 -6.11
N VAL A 65 1.03 22.28 -6.15
CA VAL A 65 -0.26 22.92 -6.45
C VAL A 65 -0.08 23.87 -7.64
N LEU A 66 -0.89 23.68 -8.69
CA LEU A 66 -1.00 24.61 -9.82
C LEU A 66 -2.46 24.67 -10.29
N SER A 67 -3.26 25.59 -9.75
CA SER A 67 -4.65 25.79 -10.20
C SER A 67 -5.18 27.20 -9.95
N ASP A 68 -5.93 27.75 -10.92
CA ASP A 68 -6.62 29.05 -10.79
C ASP A 68 -7.80 28.99 -9.80
N GLU A 69 -8.41 27.80 -9.64
CA GLU A 69 -9.60 27.57 -8.81
C GLU A 69 -9.35 26.47 -7.76
N ILE A 70 -9.35 26.86 -6.49
CA ILE A 70 -9.11 25.95 -5.35
C ILE A 70 -10.23 26.16 -4.32
N GLU A 71 -11.07 25.14 -4.12
CA GLU A 71 -12.19 25.21 -3.18
C GLU A 71 -11.70 25.38 -1.73
N SER A 72 -12.47 26.08 -0.90
CA SER A 72 -12.07 26.37 0.49
C SER A 72 -11.85 25.12 1.33
N SER A 73 -12.54 24.03 1.03
CA SER A 73 -12.36 22.68 1.60
C SER A 73 -10.98 22.09 1.25
N ILE A 74 -10.64 22.07 -0.05
CA ILE A 74 -9.36 21.63 -0.59
C ILE A 74 -8.21 22.44 0.03
N ALA A 75 -8.38 23.77 0.10
CA ALA A 75 -7.41 24.66 0.74
C ALA A 75 -7.27 24.44 2.26
N GLU A 76 -8.35 24.10 2.97
CA GLU A 76 -8.29 23.69 4.38
C GLU A 76 -7.49 22.39 4.54
N ASP A 77 -7.67 21.42 3.65
CA ASP A 77 -6.95 20.14 3.71
C ASP A 77 -5.49 20.21 3.27
N PHE A 78 -5.12 21.16 2.41
CA PHE A 78 -3.72 21.50 2.12
C PHE A 78 -3.06 22.21 3.32
N ARG A 79 -3.80 23.09 4.04
CA ARG A 79 -3.34 23.70 5.30
C ARG A 79 -3.12 22.64 6.38
N LYS A 80 -4.06 21.69 6.54
CA LYS A 80 -3.90 20.54 7.46
C LYS A 80 -2.69 19.68 7.14
N TYR A 81 -2.31 19.53 5.87
CA TYR A 81 -1.10 18.82 5.48
C TYR A 81 0.17 19.54 5.98
N LEU A 82 0.25 20.87 5.82
CA LEU A 82 1.36 21.65 6.39
C LEU A 82 1.34 21.71 7.93
N ASP A 83 0.16 21.78 8.57
CA ASP A 83 0.02 21.68 10.04
C ASP A 83 0.62 20.36 10.59
N ASN A 84 0.70 19.30 9.77
CA ASN A 84 1.34 18.03 10.07
C ASN A 84 2.81 17.94 9.59
N LYS A 85 3.48 19.09 9.43
CA LYS A 85 4.87 19.23 8.93
C LYS A 85 5.08 18.73 7.49
N GLY A 86 4.03 18.80 6.68
CA GLY A 86 4.12 18.58 5.24
C GLY A 86 5.03 19.58 4.53
N LYS A 87 5.34 19.32 3.26
CA LYS A 87 6.16 20.18 2.40
C LYS A 87 5.39 20.50 1.13
N MET A 88 5.27 21.78 0.77
CA MET A 88 4.43 22.19 -0.36
C MET A 88 5.10 23.20 -1.28
N ILE A 89 4.82 23.13 -2.59
CA ILE A 89 5.16 24.17 -3.55
C ILE A 89 3.91 24.60 -4.35
N VAL A 90 3.67 25.92 -4.37
CA VAL A 90 2.56 26.53 -5.11
C VAL A 90 3.13 27.28 -6.32
N PHE A 91 2.77 26.82 -7.51
CA PHE A 91 3.02 27.54 -8.76
C PHE A 91 1.75 28.31 -9.13
N CYS A 92 1.86 29.63 -9.27
CA CYS A 92 0.90 30.46 -10.00
C CYS A 92 -0.58 30.15 -9.73
N SER A 93 -0.99 30.03 -8.46
CA SER A 93 -2.33 29.58 -8.05
C SER A 93 -3.01 30.61 -7.17
N ASN A 94 -4.34 30.57 -7.15
CA ASN A 94 -5.15 31.34 -6.21
C ASN A 94 -5.13 30.69 -4.82
N PHE A 95 -4.04 30.90 -4.05
CA PHE A 95 -3.86 30.29 -2.74
C PHE A 95 -3.32 31.27 -1.69
N ASP A 96 -3.97 31.32 -0.53
CA ASP A 96 -3.64 32.20 0.59
C ASP A 96 -3.27 31.44 1.87
N PHE A 97 -2.40 32.04 2.70
CA PHE A 97 -2.15 31.62 4.08
C PHE A 97 -2.29 32.83 5.00
N PRO A 98 -3.52 33.23 5.40
CA PRO A 98 -3.74 34.42 6.23
C PRO A 98 -2.97 34.38 7.56
N ARG A 99 -2.79 33.19 8.13
CA ARG A 99 -2.01 32.94 9.36
C ARG A 99 -0.48 33.02 9.18
N ALA A 100 0.03 32.83 7.97
CA ALA A 100 1.45 33.01 7.64
C ALA A 100 1.74 34.40 7.05
N GLY A 101 0.73 35.28 6.97
CA GLY A 101 0.84 36.58 6.32
C GLY A 101 0.94 36.52 4.79
N LEU A 102 0.71 35.37 4.15
CA LEU A 102 0.69 35.26 2.69
C LEU A 102 -0.60 35.87 2.14
N LYS A 103 -0.45 36.87 1.26
CA LYS A 103 -1.53 37.41 0.43
C LYS A 103 -1.24 37.11 -1.04
N CYS A 104 -2.19 36.47 -1.70
CA CYS A 104 -2.23 36.30 -3.15
C CYS A 104 -2.94 37.52 -3.77
N ASN A 105 -2.44 38.03 -4.90
CA ASN A 105 -3.02 39.15 -5.64
C ASN A 105 -3.07 38.80 -7.14
N LEU A 106 -4.19 39.10 -7.79
CA LEU A 106 -4.31 38.90 -9.23
C LEU A 106 -3.50 39.97 -9.99
N VAL A 107 -2.70 39.54 -10.96
CA VAL A 107 -1.85 40.38 -11.82
C VAL A 107 -1.96 39.94 -13.28
N PRO A 108 -1.57 40.78 -14.26
CA PRO A 108 -1.29 40.31 -15.62
C PRO A 108 -0.25 39.19 -15.60
N GLY A 109 -0.43 38.20 -16.46
CA GLY A 109 0.44 37.02 -16.60
C GLY A 109 0.27 36.39 -17.98
N GLY A 110 1.13 35.42 -18.30
CA GLY A 110 1.32 34.87 -19.65
C GLY A 110 2.46 35.54 -20.44
N ASP A 111 3.04 36.60 -19.90
CA ASP A 111 4.27 37.22 -20.39
C ASP A 111 5.53 36.45 -19.93
N LYS A 112 6.60 36.50 -20.74
CA LYS A 112 7.92 35.98 -20.35
C LYS A 112 8.66 37.03 -19.54
N VAL A 113 9.18 36.65 -18.38
CA VAL A 113 9.98 37.49 -17.48
C VAL A 113 11.29 36.80 -17.13
N ASN A 114 12.35 37.58 -16.93
CA ASN A 114 13.64 37.03 -16.52
C ASN A 114 13.75 37.04 -14.99
N ILE A 115 14.07 35.89 -14.39
CA ILE A 115 14.33 35.76 -12.95
C ILE A 115 15.82 35.53 -12.67
N SER A 116 16.25 35.82 -11.44
CA SER A 116 17.54 35.39 -10.91
C SER A 116 17.38 34.71 -9.56
N TYR A 117 18.02 33.55 -9.37
CA TYR A 117 18.01 32.73 -8.16
C TYR A 117 19.46 32.43 -7.76
N LYS A 118 19.88 32.91 -6.59
CA LYS A 118 21.25 32.74 -6.04
C LYS A 118 22.35 33.12 -7.05
N ASP A 119 22.98 32.12 -7.66
CA ASP A 119 24.08 32.15 -8.64
C ASP A 119 23.63 32.05 -10.11
N ILE A 120 22.34 31.85 -10.35
CA ILE A 120 21.73 31.64 -11.67
C ILE A 120 20.97 32.90 -12.06
N PHE A 121 21.42 33.59 -13.12
CA PHE A 121 20.94 34.93 -13.49
C PHE A 121 20.19 34.95 -14.81
N ASN A 122 19.21 35.84 -14.92
CA ASN A 122 18.49 36.18 -16.16
C ASN A 122 17.91 34.96 -16.89
N VAL A 123 17.21 34.09 -16.17
CA VAL A 123 16.52 32.91 -16.73
C VAL A 123 15.11 33.29 -17.16
N PRO A 124 14.73 33.16 -18.45
CA PRO A 124 13.38 33.48 -18.90
C PRO A 124 12.38 32.40 -18.47
N VAL A 125 11.31 32.84 -17.82
CA VAL A 125 10.22 31.99 -17.30
C VAL A 125 8.87 32.65 -17.58
N LEU A 126 7.79 31.88 -17.57
CA LEU A 126 6.44 32.42 -17.76
C LEU A 126 5.92 33.04 -16.44
N ARG A 127 5.48 34.30 -16.46
CA ARG A 127 4.79 34.96 -15.33
C ARG A 127 3.38 34.39 -15.20
N GLY A 128 2.99 33.96 -14.01
CA GLY A 128 1.63 33.51 -13.70
C GLY A 128 0.69 34.69 -13.40
N LYS A 129 -0.61 34.42 -13.34
CA LYS A 129 -1.66 35.42 -13.05
C LYS A 129 -1.67 35.91 -11.59
N TYR A 130 -0.77 35.41 -10.74
CA TYR A 130 -0.82 35.59 -9.29
C TYR A 130 0.54 36.03 -8.75
N SER A 131 0.59 37.21 -8.12
CA SER A 131 1.72 37.67 -7.32
C SER A 131 1.44 37.42 -5.85
N TYR A 132 2.51 37.25 -5.07
CA TYR A 132 2.42 36.95 -3.65
C TYR A 132 3.16 38.02 -2.85
N THR A 133 2.59 38.42 -1.71
CA THR A 133 3.30 39.18 -0.68
C THR A 133 3.24 38.42 0.64
N LEU A 134 4.34 38.45 1.39
CA LEU A 134 4.55 37.59 2.56
C LEU A 134 5.33 38.38 3.62
N VAL A 135 4.83 38.40 4.85
CA VAL A 135 5.38 39.26 5.93
C VAL A 135 6.72 38.72 6.42
N ASP A 136 6.78 37.44 6.76
CA ASP A 136 7.97 36.75 7.25
C ASP A 136 8.48 35.74 6.19
N GLY A 137 8.72 36.26 4.98
CA GLY A 137 9.13 35.48 3.80
C GLY A 137 10.61 35.61 3.47
N HIS A 138 11.27 34.49 3.18
CA HIS A 138 12.60 34.51 2.55
C HIS A 138 12.44 34.55 1.03
N VAL A 139 12.91 35.62 0.39
CA VAL A 139 12.90 35.75 -1.07
C VAL A 139 14.01 34.88 -1.66
N LEU A 140 13.61 33.92 -2.49
CA LEU A 140 14.51 32.97 -3.16
C LEU A 140 14.94 33.45 -4.55
N ALA A 141 14.06 34.16 -5.26
CA ALA A 141 14.34 34.73 -6.57
C ALA A 141 13.58 36.03 -6.79
N THR A 142 14.18 36.96 -7.53
CA THR A 142 13.55 38.20 -8.01
C THR A 142 13.47 38.24 -9.54
N ASN A 143 12.54 39.02 -10.08
CA ASN A 143 12.50 39.34 -11.51
C ASN A 143 13.43 40.51 -11.87
N SER A 144 13.47 40.88 -13.14
CA SER A 144 14.18 42.06 -13.69
C SER A 144 13.82 43.37 -13.00
N ASP A 145 12.59 43.46 -12.48
CA ASP A 145 11.98 44.68 -11.96
C ASP A 145 12.24 44.83 -10.44
N GLY A 146 12.93 43.85 -9.84
CA GLY A 146 13.24 43.77 -8.41
C GLY A 146 12.12 43.16 -7.54
N GLU A 147 11.00 42.75 -8.15
CA GLU A 147 9.89 42.10 -7.45
C GLU A 147 10.25 40.67 -7.04
N SER A 148 9.65 40.18 -5.95
CA SER A 148 9.84 38.79 -5.50
C SER A 148 9.08 37.81 -6.41
N ALA A 149 9.82 37.01 -7.17
CA ALA A 149 9.25 35.99 -8.07
C ALA A 149 9.03 34.63 -7.37
N ILE A 150 9.89 34.30 -6.41
CA ILE A 150 9.82 33.06 -5.63
C ILE A 150 10.13 33.38 -4.17
N MET A 151 9.30 32.88 -3.24
CA MET A 151 9.50 33.03 -1.80
C MET A 151 9.28 31.72 -1.04
N LYS A 152 9.96 31.56 0.09
CA LYS A 152 9.82 30.46 1.04
C LYS A 152 9.42 30.98 2.41
N SER A 153 8.59 30.22 3.13
CA SER A 153 8.39 30.38 4.57
C SER A 153 7.90 29.07 5.18
N THR A 154 7.45 29.11 6.43
CA THR A 154 6.91 27.95 7.14
C THR A 154 5.51 28.24 7.66
N TYR A 155 4.69 27.20 7.79
CA TYR A 155 3.37 27.29 8.41
C TYR A 155 3.22 26.13 9.39
N ASN A 156 3.17 26.46 10.70
CA ASN A 156 3.08 25.51 11.82
C ASN A 156 4.13 24.37 11.82
N GLY A 157 5.29 24.61 11.19
CA GLY A 157 6.39 23.64 11.09
C GLY A 157 6.38 22.77 9.83
N GLY A 158 5.45 22.99 8.89
CA GLY A 158 5.59 22.56 7.51
C GLY A 158 6.26 23.64 6.64
N ASP A 159 7.09 23.22 5.68
CA ASP A 159 7.77 24.11 4.74
C ASP A 159 6.88 24.41 3.54
N PHE A 160 6.83 25.66 3.08
CA PHE A 160 6.19 25.98 1.79
C PHE A 160 6.96 26.99 0.96
N VAL A 161 6.90 26.79 -0.36
CA VAL A 161 7.41 27.70 -1.39
C VAL A 161 6.25 28.20 -2.24
N VAL A 162 6.22 29.51 -2.54
CA VAL A 162 5.32 30.12 -3.51
C VAL A 162 6.11 30.69 -4.68
N SER A 163 5.61 30.52 -5.89
CA SER A 163 6.23 30.98 -7.13
C SER A 163 5.19 31.68 -7.99
N SER A 164 5.39 32.97 -8.28
CA SER A 164 4.58 33.73 -9.25
C SER A 164 5.02 33.51 -10.70
N VAL A 165 5.96 32.59 -10.91
CA VAL A 165 6.47 32.14 -12.21
C VAL A 165 6.37 30.63 -12.35
N HIS A 166 6.21 30.14 -13.57
CA HIS A 166 6.15 28.71 -13.86
C HIS A 166 7.56 28.13 -14.01
N LEU A 167 8.02 27.33 -13.03
CA LEU A 167 9.27 26.56 -13.16
C LEU A 167 9.04 25.14 -13.70
N ALA A 168 7.95 24.49 -13.29
CA ALA A 168 7.66 23.10 -13.66
C ALA A 168 6.85 22.95 -14.95
N LEU A 169 6.16 24.00 -15.41
CA LEU A 169 5.46 24.01 -16.70
C LEU A 169 6.40 24.56 -17.79
N ASP A 170 6.36 23.96 -18.97
CA ASP A 170 7.09 24.38 -20.16
C ASP A 170 6.49 25.66 -20.79
N PRO A 171 7.28 26.74 -20.99
CA PRO A 171 6.84 27.94 -21.71
C PRO A 171 6.37 27.70 -23.16
N GLU A 172 6.87 26.68 -23.87
CA GLU A 172 6.44 26.40 -25.26
C GLU A 172 5.01 25.83 -25.30
N LEU A 173 4.57 25.14 -24.24
CA LEU A 173 3.18 24.69 -24.07
C LEU A 173 2.21 25.86 -23.84
N ALA A 174 2.72 27.05 -23.51
CA ALA A 174 1.94 28.28 -23.36
C ALA A 174 1.98 29.18 -24.62
N SER A 175 3.04 29.12 -25.44
CA SER A 175 3.10 29.78 -26.76
C SER A 175 4.27 29.29 -27.63
N HIS A 176 4.03 29.08 -28.94
CA HIS A 176 5.06 28.65 -29.89
C HIS A 176 6.16 29.69 -30.10
N ILE A 177 7.38 29.44 -29.62
CA ILE A 177 8.58 30.25 -29.90
C ILE A 177 9.80 29.32 -29.91
N GLU A 178 10.57 29.27 -31.00
CA GLU A 178 11.82 28.50 -31.08
C GLU A 178 12.90 29.03 -30.12
N GLY A 179 13.57 28.14 -29.38
CA GLY A 179 14.77 28.48 -28.59
C GLY A 179 15.09 27.60 -27.38
N ALA A 180 14.18 26.69 -26.97
CA ALA A 180 14.16 25.93 -25.71
C ALA A 180 15.48 25.71 -24.92
N GLY A 181 16.48 25.10 -25.55
CA GLY A 181 17.43 24.21 -24.86
C GLY A 181 18.13 24.77 -23.62
N LYS A 182 18.82 25.91 -23.76
CA LYS A 182 19.63 26.46 -22.66
C LYS A 182 18.78 27.12 -21.57
N ASP A 183 17.63 27.67 -21.93
CA ASP A 183 16.74 28.34 -20.98
C ASP A 183 15.96 27.31 -20.14
N GLU A 184 15.57 26.19 -20.74
CA GLU A 184 15.01 25.06 -20.01
C GLU A 184 16.02 24.48 -18.99
N GLU A 185 17.28 24.24 -19.38
CA GLU A 185 18.28 23.68 -18.46
C GLU A 185 18.44 24.56 -17.20
N ASN A 186 18.46 25.88 -17.36
CA ASN A 186 18.56 26.81 -16.24
C ASN A 186 17.27 26.88 -15.42
N ARG A 187 16.08 26.87 -16.05
CA ARG A 187 14.78 26.76 -15.36
C ARG A 187 14.71 25.50 -14.48
N LEU A 188 15.13 24.35 -15.03
CA LEU A 188 15.14 23.08 -14.30
C LEU A 188 16.27 23.00 -13.27
N LEU A 189 17.39 23.71 -13.46
CA LEU A 189 18.42 23.82 -12.43
C LEU A 189 17.92 24.62 -11.21
N ILE A 190 17.18 25.73 -11.42
CA ILE A 190 16.50 26.45 -10.33
C ILE A 190 15.50 25.52 -9.63
N LEU A 191 14.69 24.77 -10.39
CA LEU A 191 13.75 23.80 -9.81
C LEU A 191 14.46 22.70 -9.00
N LYS A 192 15.57 22.15 -9.49
CA LYS A 192 16.42 21.19 -8.75
C LYS A 192 16.96 21.78 -7.44
N LYS A 193 17.46 23.02 -7.48
CA LYS A 193 17.95 23.71 -6.27
C LYS A 193 16.83 23.96 -5.26
N ILE A 194 15.63 24.37 -5.69
CA ILE A 194 14.49 24.55 -4.77
C ILE A 194 14.02 23.21 -4.18
N LEU A 195 13.87 22.16 -5.00
CA LEU A 195 13.45 20.85 -4.51
C LEU A 195 14.48 20.23 -3.55
N GLY A 196 15.78 20.37 -3.83
CA GLY A 196 16.86 19.81 -3.03
C GLY A 196 17.29 20.65 -1.84
N GLU A 197 17.75 21.89 -2.08
CA GLU A 197 18.29 22.78 -1.05
C GLU A 197 17.18 23.34 -0.14
N GLU A 198 16.05 23.75 -0.73
CA GLU A 198 15.01 24.49 -0.01
C GLU A 198 13.90 23.59 0.55
N LEU A 199 13.59 22.47 -0.11
CA LEU A 199 12.58 21.52 0.34
C LEU A 199 13.16 20.17 0.78
N GLY A 200 14.46 19.91 0.61
CA GLY A 200 15.10 18.69 1.15
C GLY A 200 14.59 17.38 0.55
N LEU A 201 14.29 17.36 -0.76
CA LEU A 201 14.09 16.13 -1.54
C LEU A 201 15.43 15.64 -2.10
N GLU A 202 15.54 14.34 -2.37
CA GLU A 202 16.76 13.76 -2.95
C GLU A 202 16.81 13.98 -4.46
N ILE A 203 17.81 14.74 -4.90
CA ILE A 203 18.04 15.14 -6.28
C ILE A 203 19.08 14.20 -6.91
N LYS A 204 18.68 13.47 -7.95
CA LYS A 204 19.55 12.64 -8.80
C LYS A 204 19.10 12.91 -10.24
N SER A 205 20.03 13.07 -11.18
CA SER A 205 19.65 13.35 -12.57
C SER A 205 18.96 12.13 -13.17
N ALA A 206 17.69 12.27 -13.55
CA ALA A 206 16.89 11.16 -14.07
C ALA A 206 17.32 10.77 -15.49
N ILE A 207 18.23 9.79 -15.58
CA ILE A 207 18.48 9.04 -16.81
C ILE A 207 17.59 7.82 -16.75
N ILE A 208 16.44 7.87 -17.44
CA ILE A 208 15.60 6.69 -17.65
C ILE A 208 16.20 5.94 -18.85
N PRO A 209 16.69 4.71 -18.68
CA PRO A 209 17.29 3.97 -19.79
C PRO A 209 16.21 3.50 -20.77
N SER A 210 16.54 3.53 -22.07
CA SER A 210 15.67 3.01 -23.13
C SER A 210 15.46 1.49 -22.98
N PRO A 211 14.27 0.96 -23.31
CA PRO A 211 14.05 -0.49 -23.37
C PRO A 211 15.03 -1.21 -24.31
N THR A 212 15.44 -2.42 -23.91
CA THR A 212 16.43 -3.25 -24.59
C THR A 212 15.79 -4.50 -25.19
N PRO A 213 16.46 -5.20 -26.13
CA PRO A 213 16.10 -6.56 -26.53
C PRO A 213 15.89 -7.50 -25.33
N GLY A 214 15.05 -8.51 -25.53
CA GLY A 214 14.87 -9.63 -24.60
C GLY A 214 15.73 -10.82 -25.01
N TYR A 215 16.20 -11.58 -24.03
CA TYR A 215 17.07 -12.73 -24.22
C TYR A 215 16.38 -13.99 -23.68
N VAL A 216 16.07 -14.93 -24.57
CA VAL A 216 15.55 -16.26 -24.20
C VAL A 216 16.68 -17.05 -23.56
N ILE A 217 16.45 -17.49 -22.33
CA ILE A 217 17.34 -18.34 -21.52
C ILE A 217 16.57 -19.63 -21.19
N VAL A 218 17.24 -20.77 -21.31
CA VAL A 218 16.65 -22.11 -21.13
C VAL A 218 17.64 -23.00 -20.37
N ASP A 219 17.11 -23.88 -19.52
CA ASP A 219 17.87 -24.80 -18.65
C ASP A 219 18.50 -26.01 -19.39
N ASP A 220 17.92 -26.39 -20.54
CA ASP A 220 18.23 -27.62 -21.27
C ASP A 220 18.23 -27.44 -22.80
N ASP A 221 19.17 -28.09 -23.50
CA ASP A 221 19.37 -27.96 -24.95
C ASP A 221 18.20 -28.53 -25.79
N LYS A 222 17.53 -29.58 -25.32
CA LYS A 222 16.37 -30.16 -26.02
C LYS A 222 15.17 -29.22 -25.90
N LEU A 223 14.93 -28.67 -24.71
CA LEU A 223 13.92 -27.65 -24.47
C LEU A 223 14.22 -26.37 -25.28
N LEU A 224 15.50 -25.97 -25.40
CA LEU A 224 15.93 -24.87 -26.27
C LEU A 224 15.57 -25.13 -27.74
N CYS A 225 15.76 -26.36 -28.23
CA CYS A 225 15.35 -26.74 -29.59
C CYS A 225 13.82 -26.74 -29.77
N GLU A 226 13.06 -27.19 -28.77
CA GLU A 226 11.60 -27.13 -28.79
C GLU A 226 11.06 -25.70 -28.74
N ILE A 227 11.72 -24.79 -28.02
CA ILE A 227 11.37 -23.37 -27.93
C ILE A 227 11.77 -22.62 -29.20
N ARG A 228 12.94 -22.90 -29.80
CA ARG A 228 13.38 -22.32 -31.09
C ARG A 228 12.38 -22.55 -32.22
N ASN A 229 11.78 -23.73 -32.30
CA ASN A 229 10.75 -24.04 -33.29
C ASN A 229 9.38 -23.33 -33.02
N LYS A 230 9.18 -22.77 -31.82
CA LYS A 230 7.96 -22.04 -31.42
C LYS A 230 8.16 -20.51 -31.43
N PHE A 231 9.39 -20.05 -31.22
CA PHE A 231 9.81 -18.64 -31.25
C PHE A 231 10.52 -18.31 -32.58
N ASN A 232 9.76 -18.25 -33.67
CA ASN A 232 10.18 -17.46 -34.82
C ASN A 232 10.31 -15.99 -34.37
N ALA A 233 11.43 -15.35 -34.68
CA ALA A 233 11.86 -14.04 -34.16
C ALA A 233 10.70 -13.05 -33.90
N LYS A 234 10.25 -12.97 -32.64
CA LYS A 234 9.17 -12.09 -32.21
C LYS A 234 9.75 -10.74 -31.80
N GLU A 235 9.26 -9.67 -32.41
CA GLU A 235 9.21 -8.37 -31.72
C GLU A 235 8.12 -8.44 -30.66
N ILE A 236 8.46 -8.16 -29.40
CA ILE A 236 7.44 -7.84 -28.40
C ILE A 236 7.04 -6.39 -28.61
N HIS A 237 5.76 -6.21 -28.87
CA HIS A 237 5.09 -4.93 -28.87
C HIS A 237 4.78 -4.53 -27.42
N LEU A 238 5.53 -3.58 -26.87
CA LEU A 238 5.37 -3.12 -25.48
C LEU A 238 4.16 -2.19 -25.29
N GLY A 239 3.42 -1.93 -26.38
CA GLY A 239 2.23 -1.08 -26.43
C GLY A 239 2.51 0.38 -26.08
N LYS A 240 1.43 1.12 -25.84
CA LYS A 240 1.49 2.49 -25.31
C LYS A 240 1.59 2.46 -23.80
N LEU A 241 2.46 3.31 -23.26
CA LEU A 241 2.50 3.58 -21.84
C LEU A 241 1.18 4.25 -21.40
N GLU A 242 0.56 3.70 -20.37
CA GLU A 242 -0.72 4.18 -19.82
C GLU A 242 -0.57 5.55 -19.16
N ASN A 243 -1.70 6.21 -18.89
CA ASN A 243 -1.76 7.58 -18.35
C ASN A 243 -0.93 7.79 -17.07
N SER A 244 -0.83 6.78 -16.19
CA SER A 244 0.01 6.81 -14.99
C SER A 244 1.53 6.84 -15.27
N PHE A 245 1.95 6.40 -16.45
CA PHE A 245 3.33 6.41 -16.93
C PHE A 245 3.57 7.44 -18.05
N ALA A 246 2.58 8.30 -18.33
CA ALA A 246 2.61 9.26 -19.42
C ALA A 246 3.78 10.26 -19.32
N ALA A 247 4.19 10.61 -18.09
CA ALA A 247 5.38 11.42 -17.86
C ALA A 247 6.68 10.66 -18.18
N THR A 248 6.79 9.39 -17.78
CA THR A 248 7.93 8.52 -18.16
C THR A 248 8.06 8.38 -19.68
N ALA A 249 6.95 8.34 -20.40
CA ALA A 249 6.94 8.28 -21.87
C ALA A 249 7.55 9.54 -22.52
N GLU A 250 7.27 10.74 -21.99
CA GLU A 250 7.88 11.99 -22.46
C GLU A 250 9.39 12.04 -22.20
N LEU A 251 9.84 11.54 -21.04
CA LEU A 251 11.26 11.51 -20.69
C LEU A 251 12.12 10.61 -21.59
N LEU A 252 11.49 9.64 -22.24
CA LEU A 252 12.13 8.76 -23.23
C LEU A 252 12.03 9.32 -24.66
N GLY A 253 11.32 10.44 -24.87
CA GLY A 253 10.99 10.96 -26.20
C GLY A 253 10.01 10.07 -26.99
N THR A 254 9.42 9.05 -26.37
CA THR A 254 8.59 8.04 -27.03
C THR A 254 7.12 8.41 -26.99
N SER A 255 6.62 9.00 -28.07
CA SER A 255 5.17 9.20 -28.33
C SER A 255 4.50 8.01 -29.03
N ALA A 256 5.29 7.03 -29.46
CA ALA A 256 4.87 5.85 -30.22
C ALA A 256 5.04 4.55 -29.42
N ASP A 257 4.39 3.49 -29.88
CA ASP A 257 4.54 2.14 -29.35
C ASP A 257 5.99 1.67 -29.45
N ILE A 258 6.53 1.11 -28.36
CA ILE A 258 7.91 0.63 -28.32
C ILE A 258 7.93 -0.86 -28.66
N ASN A 259 8.59 -1.24 -29.75
CA ASN A 259 8.88 -2.65 -30.05
C ASN A 259 10.31 -2.98 -29.57
N VAL A 260 10.50 -4.17 -28.98
CA VAL A 260 11.84 -4.74 -28.71
C VAL A 260 11.92 -6.18 -29.22
N PRO A 261 13.01 -6.59 -29.90
CA PRO A 261 13.15 -7.95 -30.39
C PRO A 261 13.45 -8.92 -29.23
N VAL A 262 12.88 -10.13 -29.30
CA VAL A 262 13.28 -11.26 -28.47
C VAL A 262 14.27 -12.12 -29.27
N LEU A 263 15.46 -12.29 -28.71
CA LEU A 263 16.60 -12.99 -29.28
C LEU A 263 16.95 -14.20 -28.43
N PHE A 264 17.58 -15.22 -29.00
CA PHE A 264 18.22 -16.27 -28.20
C PHE A 264 19.58 -15.78 -27.71
N GLU A 265 19.91 -16.03 -26.44
CA GLU A 265 21.21 -15.65 -25.85
C GLU A 265 22.40 -16.16 -26.68
N SER A 266 22.32 -17.42 -27.14
CA SER A 266 23.35 -18.08 -27.97
C SER A 266 23.68 -17.36 -29.28
N ASP A 267 22.75 -16.53 -29.75
CA ASP A 267 22.79 -15.87 -31.04
C ASP A 267 23.17 -14.38 -30.89
N SER A 268 23.47 -13.96 -29.66
CA SER A 268 23.89 -12.60 -29.30
C SER A 268 25.38 -12.55 -28.99
N ALA A 269 26.08 -11.56 -29.58
CA ALA A 269 27.53 -11.41 -29.46
C ALA A 269 27.98 -10.68 -28.16
N GLY A 270 27.21 -10.76 -27.08
CA GLY A 270 27.43 -9.99 -25.86
C GLY A 270 27.01 -10.75 -24.59
N ALA A 271 27.58 -10.37 -23.45
CA ALA A 271 27.24 -10.96 -22.17
C ALA A 271 25.85 -10.49 -21.71
N VAL A 272 24.90 -11.42 -21.59
CA VAL A 272 23.64 -11.17 -20.89
C VAL A 272 23.93 -11.07 -19.39
N LEU A 273 23.49 -9.99 -18.75
CA LEU A 273 23.84 -9.64 -17.36
C LEU A 273 23.21 -10.54 -16.28
N PHE A 274 22.40 -11.53 -16.67
CA PHE A 274 21.65 -12.39 -15.77
C PHE A 274 22.49 -13.59 -15.28
N ASP A 275 22.64 -13.76 -13.97
CA ASP A 275 23.42 -14.86 -13.41
C ASP A 275 22.65 -16.19 -13.42
N LYS A 276 22.71 -16.86 -14.58
CA LYS A 276 22.17 -18.21 -14.80
C LYS A 276 22.71 -19.24 -13.80
N VAL A 277 23.96 -19.13 -13.36
CA VAL A 277 24.57 -20.09 -12.43
C VAL A 277 23.93 -19.93 -11.05
N ALA A 278 23.77 -18.68 -10.59
CA ALA A 278 23.03 -18.39 -9.37
C ALA A 278 21.58 -18.88 -9.47
N TYR A 279 20.87 -18.58 -10.55
CA TYR A 279 19.49 -19.00 -10.79
C TYR A 279 19.30 -20.54 -10.75
N PHE A 280 19.89 -21.26 -11.70
CA PHE A 280 19.65 -22.70 -11.86
C PHE A 280 20.24 -23.53 -10.70
N SER A 281 21.23 -22.99 -9.95
CA SER A 281 21.67 -23.63 -8.70
C SER A 281 20.52 -23.76 -7.68
N LYS A 282 19.57 -22.81 -7.62
CA LYS A 282 18.45 -22.83 -6.66
C LYS A 282 17.14 -23.38 -7.22
N LEU A 283 16.92 -23.31 -8.53
CA LEU A 283 15.66 -23.77 -9.15
C LEU A 283 15.48 -25.29 -8.91
N LYS A 284 14.36 -25.70 -8.31
CA LYS A 284 14.02 -27.13 -8.06
C LYS A 284 12.54 -27.45 -8.35
N SER A 285 11.85 -26.56 -9.07
CA SER A 285 10.57 -26.82 -9.72
C SER A 285 10.72 -27.85 -10.86
N ASN A 286 9.59 -28.26 -11.43
CA ASN A 286 9.49 -29.21 -12.54
C ASN A 286 8.95 -28.56 -13.83
N ASN A 287 8.18 -27.47 -13.70
CA ASN A 287 7.51 -26.78 -14.81
C ASN A 287 7.88 -25.29 -14.84
N PHE A 288 7.81 -24.60 -13.70
CA PHE A 288 8.04 -23.16 -13.64
C PHE A 288 9.54 -22.82 -13.67
N GLY A 289 9.94 -21.86 -14.51
CA GLY A 289 11.28 -21.24 -14.49
C GLY A 289 12.34 -21.86 -15.43
N HIS A 290 12.08 -23.00 -16.07
CA HIS A 290 13.04 -23.62 -17.01
C HIS A 290 13.12 -22.91 -18.38
N VAL A 291 12.13 -22.07 -18.70
CA VAL A 291 12.12 -21.18 -19.87
C VAL A 291 11.83 -19.76 -19.38
N MET A 292 12.73 -18.82 -19.68
CA MET A 292 12.57 -17.42 -19.31
C MET A 292 12.97 -16.48 -20.45
N VAL A 293 12.45 -15.26 -20.40
CA VAL A 293 12.92 -14.15 -21.26
C VAL A 293 13.36 -13.01 -20.37
N TYR A 294 14.68 -12.76 -20.34
CA TYR A 294 15.28 -11.70 -19.53
C TYR A 294 15.44 -10.43 -20.36
N PHE A 295 14.99 -9.30 -19.81
CA PHE A 295 15.18 -7.97 -20.36
C PHE A 295 16.05 -7.15 -19.41
N PRO A 296 17.24 -6.67 -19.82
CA PRO A 296 18.00 -5.70 -19.04
C PRO A 296 17.15 -4.47 -18.67
N VAL A 297 16.40 -3.93 -19.64
CA VAL A 297 15.44 -2.81 -19.46
C VAL A 297 14.15 -3.08 -20.25
N ILE A 298 12.99 -2.91 -19.61
CA ILE A 298 11.67 -3.13 -20.22
C ILE A 298 10.63 -2.12 -19.74
N THR A 299 9.48 -1.99 -20.41
CA THR A 299 8.33 -1.21 -19.89
C THR A 299 7.80 -1.84 -18.60
N SER A 300 7.23 -3.04 -18.68
CA SER A 300 6.91 -3.89 -17.54
C SER A 300 6.94 -5.38 -17.92
N THR A 301 7.33 -6.24 -16.97
CA THR A 301 7.27 -7.70 -17.14
C THR A 301 5.85 -8.21 -17.38
N MET A 302 4.83 -7.52 -16.85
CA MET A 302 3.43 -7.90 -17.06
C MET A 302 3.02 -7.77 -18.53
N ILE A 303 3.26 -6.60 -19.13
CA ILE A 303 2.93 -6.33 -20.55
C ILE A 303 3.70 -7.28 -21.47
N ALA A 304 4.99 -7.45 -21.23
CA ALA A 304 5.82 -8.37 -22.02
C ALA A 304 5.40 -9.85 -21.83
N SER A 305 4.84 -10.23 -20.68
CA SER A 305 4.31 -11.58 -20.45
C SER A 305 2.95 -11.81 -21.11
N GLU A 306 2.09 -10.79 -21.19
CA GLU A 306 0.81 -10.83 -21.92
C GLU A 306 1.07 -11.03 -23.43
N GLN A 307 2.10 -10.40 -23.99
CA GLN A 307 2.53 -10.59 -25.40
C GLN A 307 3.16 -11.98 -25.68
N LEU A 308 3.48 -12.76 -24.65
CA LEU A 308 4.04 -14.11 -24.75
C LEU A 308 3.06 -15.21 -24.34
N SER A 309 1.79 -14.89 -24.07
CA SER A 309 0.80 -15.82 -23.50
C SER A 309 0.40 -17.01 -24.38
N GLU A 310 0.82 -17.02 -25.66
CA GLU A 310 0.76 -18.21 -26.53
C GLU A 310 1.61 -19.38 -26.00
N HIS A 311 2.54 -19.11 -25.08
CA HIS A 311 3.43 -20.08 -24.47
C HIS A 311 3.22 -20.14 -22.95
N GLU A 312 3.00 -21.34 -22.42
CA GLU A 312 2.79 -21.58 -20.99
C GLU A 312 4.11 -21.71 -20.22
N ASN A 313 4.06 -21.41 -18.91
CA ASN A 313 5.14 -21.56 -17.94
C ASN A 313 6.41 -20.70 -18.19
N ILE A 314 6.33 -19.75 -19.14
CA ILE A 314 7.40 -18.77 -19.36
C ILE A 314 7.43 -17.76 -18.21
N VAL A 315 8.65 -17.46 -17.75
CA VAL A 315 8.92 -16.36 -16.81
C VAL A 315 9.56 -15.19 -17.56
N VAL A 316 8.90 -14.03 -17.56
CA VAL A 316 9.49 -12.79 -18.05
C VAL A 316 10.21 -12.11 -16.89
N ILE A 317 11.50 -11.82 -17.02
CA ILE A 317 12.34 -11.22 -15.96
C ILE A 317 12.84 -9.86 -16.44
N ALA A 318 12.90 -8.87 -15.54
CA ALA A 318 13.47 -7.56 -15.83
C ALA A 318 14.62 -7.19 -14.86
N GLY A 319 15.75 -6.73 -15.40
CA GLY A 319 16.76 -6.02 -14.61
C GLY A 319 16.28 -4.65 -14.14
N ARG A 320 15.54 -3.94 -15.02
CA ARG A 320 14.89 -2.66 -14.72
C ARG A 320 13.57 -2.52 -15.49
N GLN A 321 12.51 -2.07 -14.81
CA GLN A 321 11.27 -1.63 -15.46
C GLN A 321 11.20 -0.10 -15.47
N ILE A 322 10.87 0.51 -16.60
CA ILE A 322 10.61 1.96 -16.69
C ILE A 322 9.17 2.33 -16.31
N ALA A 323 8.25 1.36 -16.37
CA ALA A 323 6.82 1.51 -16.12
C ALA A 323 6.29 0.32 -15.28
N GLY A 324 7.00 -0.03 -14.21
CA GLY A 324 6.63 -1.11 -13.31
C GLY A 324 5.23 -0.91 -12.71
N ARG A 325 4.35 -1.91 -12.85
CA ARG A 325 2.95 -1.85 -12.42
C ARG A 325 2.77 -2.40 -11.00
N GLY A 326 2.08 -1.65 -10.16
CA GLY A 326 1.48 -2.10 -8.91
C GLY A 326 -0.04 -2.24 -9.02
N ARG A 327 -0.68 -2.68 -7.93
CA ARG A 327 -2.14 -2.89 -7.89
C ARG A 327 -2.90 -1.56 -7.80
N SER A 328 -4.09 -1.49 -8.41
CA SER A 328 -4.97 -0.32 -8.37
C SER A 328 -4.28 0.97 -8.86
N GLY A 329 -3.58 0.90 -9.99
CA GLY A 329 -2.90 2.04 -10.61
C GLY A 329 -1.60 2.52 -9.95
N ASN A 330 -1.21 1.93 -8.81
CA ASN A 330 0.06 2.26 -8.15
C ASN A 330 1.27 1.93 -9.06
N ILE A 331 2.35 2.67 -8.90
CA ILE A 331 3.62 2.47 -9.60
C ILE A 331 4.57 1.62 -8.74
N TRP A 332 5.28 0.70 -9.37
CA TRP A 332 6.36 -0.08 -8.77
C TRP A 332 7.72 0.47 -9.23
N ILE A 333 8.41 1.20 -8.33
CA ILE A 333 9.78 1.68 -8.58
C ILE A 333 10.71 0.48 -8.72
N SER A 334 11.58 0.52 -9.73
CA SER A 334 12.36 -0.64 -10.18
C SER A 334 13.87 -0.33 -10.23
N PRO A 335 14.52 -0.11 -9.08
CA PRO A 335 15.96 0.11 -9.02
C PRO A 335 16.73 -1.18 -9.30
N GLU A 336 17.97 -1.02 -9.76
CA GLU A 336 18.93 -2.13 -9.91
C GLU A 336 19.13 -2.87 -8.58
N GLY A 337 19.24 -4.20 -8.61
CA GLY A 337 19.23 -5.05 -7.43
C GLY A 337 17.84 -5.53 -6.97
N SER A 338 16.76 -5.14 -7.66
CA SER A 338 15.42 -5.69 -7.44
C SER A 338 15.20 -6.99 -8.21
N ALA A 339 14.63 -8.02 -7.58
CA ALA A 339 14.10 -9.19 -8.28
C ALA A 339 12.71 -8.86 -8.82
N MET A 340 12.55 -8.85 -10.15
CA MET A 340 11.30 -8.46 -10.82
C MET A 340 10.98 -9.42 -11.96
N PHE A 341 9.85 -10.10 -11.86
CA PHE A 341 9.43 -11.10 -12.84
C PHE A 341 7.91 -11.26 -12.93
N THR A 342 7.43 -11.78 -14.05
CA THR A 342 6.06 -12.26 -14.23
C THR A 342 6.08 -13.70 -14.73
N LEU A 343 5.37 -14.59 -14.05
CA LEU A 343 5.09 -15.97 -14.49
C LEU A 343 3.72 -16.02 -15.18
N HIS A 344 3.67 -16.57 -16.40
CA HIS A 344 2.40 -16.90 -17.09
C HIS A 344 2.12 -18.42 -17.04
N PHE A 345 0.89 -18.80 -16.66
CA PHE A 345 0.41 -20.18 -16.78
C PHE A 345 -1.13 -20.25 -16.86
N SER A 346 -1.65 -21.36 -17.41
CA SER A 346 -3.08 -21.59 -17.57
C SER A 346 -3.66 -22.43 -16.43
N LEU A 347 -4.90 -22.12 -16.02
CA LEU A 347 -5.70 -22.93 -15.11
C LEU A 347 -7.08 -23.20 -15.69
N SER A 348 -7.57 -24.45 -15.61
CA SER A 348 -8.98 -24.72 -15.88
C SER A 348 -9.86 -24.18 -14.75
N LEU A 349 -10.92 -23.44 -15.09
CA LEU A 349 -11.94 -22.96 -14.15
C LEU A 349 -12.70 -24.09 -13.45
N SER A 350 -12.64 -25.33 -13.95
CA SER A 350 -13.21 -26.49 -13.26
C SER A 350 -12.35 -27.00 -12.09
N SER A 351 -11.07 -26.59 -12.00
CA SER A 351 -10.16 -27.00 -10.94
C SER A 351 -10.44 -26.28 -9.61
N LYS A 352 -10.00 -26.87 -8.48
CA LYS A 352 -10.17 -26.28 -7.14
C LYS A 352 -9.59 -24.86 -7.02
N LEU A 353 -8.49 -24.61 -7.73
CA LEU A 353 -7.77 -23.33 -7.76
C LEU A 353 -8.34 -22.37 -8.81
N GLY A 354 -8.79 -22.86 -9.96
CA GLY A 354 -9.54 -22.07 -10.95
C GLY A 354 -10.86 -21.50 -10.41
N GLN A 355 -11.46 -22.16 -9.40
CA GLN A 355 -12.61 -21.64 -8.64
C GLN A 355 -12.23 -20.62 -7.55
N ARG A 356 -10.93 -20.37 -7.32
CA ARG A 356 -10.37 -19.58 -6.20
C ARG A 356 -9.19 -18.71 -6.64
N LEU A 357 -9.24 -18.12 -7.83
CA LEU A 357 -8.14 -17.36 -8.44
C LEU A 357 -7.59 -16.25 -7.51
N SER A 358 -8.43 -15.66 -6.66
CA SER A 358 -8.06 -14.67 -5.63
C SER A 358 -7.09 -15.18 -4.55
N MET A 359 -6.88 -16.51 -4.43
CA MET A 359 -5.83 -17.12 -3.61
C MET A 359 -4.42 -16.94 -4.20
N LEU A 360 -4.29 -16.78 -5.51
CA LEU A 360 -2.99 -16.80 -6.20
C LEU A 360 -2.06 -15.68 -5.74
N GLN A 361 -2.60 -14.50 -5.40
CA GLN A 361 -1.82 -13.40 -4.81
C GLN A 361 -1.23 -13.80 -3.44
N HIS A 362 -2.02 -14.51 -2.62
CA HIS A 362 -1.61 -14.96 -1.28
C HIS A 362 -0.57 -16.08 -1.36
N MET A 363 -0.71 -16.99 -2.34
CA MET A 363 0.25 -18.05 -2.64
C MET A 363 1.60 -17.49 -3.08
N ALA A 364 1.58 -16.58 -4.06
CA ALA A 364 2.77 -15.92 -4.58
C ALA A 364 3.47 -15.06 -3.50
N SER A 365 2.72 -14.37 -2.65
CA SER A 365 3.31 -13.65 -1.52
C SER A 365 3.95 -14.60 -0.49
N LEU A 366 3.28 -15.71 -0.17
CA LEU A 366 3.81 -16.73 0.74
C LEU A 366 5.07 -17.41 0.18
N ALA A 367 5.10 -17.71 -1.12
CA ALA A 367 6.23 -18.34 -1.79
C ALA A 367 7.54 -17.56 -1.58
N VAL A 368 7.50 -16.23 -1.64
CA VAL A 368 8.70 -15.39 -1.39
C VAL A 368 9.18 -15.55 0.06
N VAL A 369 8.32 -15.27 1.05
CA VAL A 369 8.75 -15.26 2.47
C VAL A 369 9.04 -16.66 3.02
N HIS A 370 8.35 -17.68 2.54
CA HIS A 370 8.55 -19.07 2.96
C HIS A 370 9.80 -19.69 2.32
N SER A 371 10.07 -19.46 1.03
CA SER A 371 11.26 -20.01 0.37
C SER A 371 12.57 -19.53 1.01
N ILE A 372 12.62 -18.28 1.45
CA ILE A 372 13.74 -17.72 2.22
C ILE A 372 13.66 -18.17 3.68
N GLY A 373 12.53 -17.95 4.36
CA GLY A 373 12.39 -18.19 5.80
C GLY A 373 12.52 -19.66 6.23
N LYS A 374 12.24 -20.63 5.33
CA LYS A 374 12.43 -22.06 5.60
C LYS A 374 13.89 -22.53 5.41
N ASN A 375 14.74 -21.72 4.78
CA ASN A 375 16.17 -22.01 4.67
C ASN A 375 16.81 -21.80 6.06
N PRO A 376 17.47 -22.81 6.67
CA PRO A 376 18.05 -22.68 8.00
C PRO A 376 18.99 -21.48 8.16
N ILE A 377 19.71 -21.09 7.10
CA ILE A 377 20.60 -19.93 7.07
C ILE A 377 19.84 -18.62 7.31
N TYR A 378 18.69 -18.44 6.65
CA TYR A 378 17.91 -17.20 6.69
C TYR A 378 16.71 -17.25 7.66
N SER A 379 16.54 -18.36 8.38
CA SER A 379 15.42 -18.61 9.31
C SER A 379 15.27 -17.60 10.45
N LYS A 380 16.32 -16.78 10.71
CA LYS A 380 16.30 -15.67 11.68
C LYS A 380 15.69 -14.37 11.15
N LEU A 381 15.54 -14.20 9.82
CA LEU A 381 15.04 -12.97 9.22
C LEU A 381 13.52 -12.81 9.45
N ASP A 382 13.10 -11.66 9.99
CA ASP A 382 11.69 -11.36 10.29
C ASP A 382 10.88 -10.97 9.03
N LEU A 383 10.83 -11.86 8.04
CA LEU A 383 10.04 -11.71 6.82
C LEU A 383 8.55 -11.95 7.11
N ARG A 384 7.68 -11.05 6.65
CA ARG A 384 6.26 -11.01 7.00
C ARG A 384 5.36 -10.63 5.83
N LEU A 385 4.07 -10.95 5.95
CA LEU A 385 3.03 -10.65 4.96
C LEU A 385 2.04 -9.61 5.49
N LYS A 386 1.80 -8.56 4.71
CA LYS A 386 0.68 -7.65 4.90
C LYS A 386 -0.38 -7.94 3.83
N TRP A 387 -1.57 -8.30 4.27
CA TRP A 387 -2.70 -8.60 3.39
C TRP A 387 -3.03 -7.38 2.51
N PRO A 388 -3.37 -7.60 1.24
CA PRO A 388 -3.49 -8.90 0.57
C PRO A 388 -2.20 -9.41 -0.07
N ASN A 389 -1.27 -8.52 -0.45
CA ASN A 389 -0.27 -8.82 -1.48
C ASN A 389 1.10 -8.15 -1.23
N ASP A 390 1.34 -7.58 -0.05
CA ASP A 390 2.57 -6.84 0.26
C ASP A 390 3.52 -7.66 1.14
N LEU A 391 4.82 -7.59 0.81
CA LEU A 391 5.90 -8.27 1.55
C LEU A 391 6.60 -7.26 2.47
N TYR A 392 6.83 -7.63 3.72
CA TYR A 392 7.43 -6.79 4.75
C TYR A 392 8.64 -7.45 5.42
N TYR A 393 9.56 -6.61 5.89
CA TYR A 393 10.49 -6.93 6.97
C TYR A 393 9.96 -6.30 8.26
N GLY A 394 9.86 -7.11 9.32
CA GLY A 394 9.17 -6.75 10.55
C GLY A 394 7.73 -6.30 10.31
N LYS A 395 7.31 -5.27 11.04
CA LYS A 395 5.93 -4.72 10.98
C LYS A 395 5.80 -3.48 10.09
N GLU A 396 6.92 -2.87 9.67
CA GLU A 396 6.92 -1.49 9.17
C GLU A 396 7.72 -1.21 7.89
N ARG A 397 8.47 -2.16 7.33
CA ARG A 397 9.27 -1.90 6.11
C ARG A 397 8.80 -2.77 4.97
N LYS A 398 8.15 -2.17 3.96
CA LYS A 398 7.79 -2.89 2.75
C LYS A 398 9.05 -3.22 1.95
N ILE A 399 9.23 -4.50 1.63
CA ILE A 399 10.35 -5.04 0.84
C ILE A 399 9.89 -5.59 -0.53
N GLY A 400 8.59 -5.69 -0.78
CA GLY A 400 8.09 -6.25 -2.04
C GLY A 400 6.58 -6.24 -2.16
N GLY A 401 6.08 -6.71 -3.30
CA GLY A 401 4.66 -6.88 -3.55
C GLY A 401 4.37 -7.77 -4.75
N VAL A 402 3.15 -8.29 -4.78
CA VAL A 402 2.64 -9.17 -5.85
C VAL A 402 1.49 -8.49 -6.58
N LEU A 403 1.44 -8.63 -7.90
CA LEU A 403 0.30 -8.26 -8.75
C LEU A 403 -0.14 -9.51 -9.52
N VAL A 404 -1.40 -9.92 -9.39
CA VAL A 404 -1.98 -11.01 -10.17
C VAL A 404 -3.03 -10.46 -11.12
N ASN A 405 -2.78 -10.59 -12.42
CA ASN A 405 -3.77 -10.39 -13.47
C ASN A 405 -4.28 -11.76 -13.95
N THR A 406 -5.54 -11.83 -14.39
CA THR A 406 -6.09 -13.06 -14.96
C THR A 406 -7.05 -12.76 -16.11
N THR A 407 -6.80 -13.38 -17.28
CA THR A 407 -7.67 -13.28 -18.46
C THR A 407 -8.42 -14.60 -18.65
N ILE A 408 -9.75 -14.54 -18.74
CA ILE A 408 -10.59 -15.74 -18.89
C ILE A 408 -10.97 -15.93 -20.36
N GLN A 409 -10.64 -17.10 -20.92
CA GLN A 409 -10.99 -17.51 -22.26
C GLN A 409 -11.71 -18.87 -22.23
N GLY A 410 -13.04 -18.85 -22.39
CA GLY A 410 -13.88 -20.05 -22.30
C GLY A 410 -13.83 -20.67 -20.90
N SER A 411 -13.29 -21.88 -20.80
CA SER A 411 -13.11 -22.61 -19.52
C SER A 411 -11.71 -22.47 -18.91
N ILE A 412 -10.82 -21.67 -19.52
CA ILE A 412 -9.43 -21.49 -19.11
C ILE A 412 -9.24 -20.07 -18.56
N ALA A 413 -8.44 -19.95 -17.50
CA ALA A 413 -7.94 -18.72 -16.93
C ALA A 413 -6.43 -18.64 -17.18
N HIS A 414 -5.99 -17.69 -18.01
CA HIS A 414 -4.59 -17.32 -18.19
C HIS A 414 -4.18 -16.42 -17.04
N VAL A 415 -3.31 -16.93 -16.16
CA VAL A 415 -2.85 -16.25 -14.95
C VAL A 415 -1.48 -15.63 -15.21
N TYR A 416 -1.32 -14.36 -14.81
CA TYR A 416 -0.06 -13.64 -14.84
C TYR A 416 0.28 -13.19 -13.42
N ILE A 417 1.29 -13.81 -12.82
CA ILE A 417 1.75 -13.48 -11.46
C ILE A 417 3.02 -12.64 -11.56
N GLY A 418 2.86 -11.32 -11.48
CA GLY A 418 3.95 -10.37 -11.34
C GLY A 418 4.42 -10.26 -9.89
N ILE A 419 5.73 -10.36 -9.66
CA ILE A 419 6.37 -10.30 -8.35
C ILE A 419 7.53 -9.31 -8.41
N GLY A 420 7.53 -8.32 -7.50
CA GLY A 420 8.60 -7.35 -7.31
C GLY A 420 9.14 -7.39 -5.88
N ILE A 421 10.45 -7.58 -5.71
CA ILE A 421 11.12 -7.75 -4.43
C ILE A 421 12.41 -6.93 -4.42
N ASN A 422 12.63 -6.16 -3.37
CA ASN A 422 13.88 -5.50 -3.09
C ASN A 422 14.88 -6.53 -2.54
N VAL A 423 15.92 -6.90 -3.30
CA VAL A 423 16.91 -7.91 -2.88
C VAL A 423 18.24 -7.28 -2.51
N ALA A 424 18.81 -6.44 -3.37
CA ALA A 424 20.15 -5.86 -3.25
C ALA A 424 20.18 -4.32 -3.50
N ASN A 425 19.10 -3.62 -3.15
CA ASN A 425 18.86 -2.21 -3.45
C ASN A 425 18.61 -1.35 -2.21
N GLU A 426 19.32 -0.21 -2.09
CA GLU A 426 19.22 0.71 -0.94
C GLU A 426 17.97 1.59 -0.95
N GLN A 427 17.35 1.80 -2.12
CA GLN A 427 16.16 2.62 -2.33
C GLN A 427 15.04 1.76 -2.92
N PRO A 428 13.74 2.13 -2.77
CA PRO A 428 13.20 3.32 -2.11
C PRO A 428 12.93 3.16 -0.61
N THR A 429 13.10 1.96 -0.05
CA THR A 429 12.73 1.62 1.35
C THR A 429 13.81 0.81 2.07
N MET A 430 13.86 -0.51 1.85
CA MET A 430 14.96 -1.41 2.20
C MET A 430 14.88 -2.68 1.36
N CYS A 431 15.96 -3.46 1.34
CA CYS A 431 16.02 -4.77 0.68
C CYS A 431 16.36 -5.91 1.65
N ILE A 432 16.27 -7.15 1.15
CA ILE A 432 16.63 -8.37 1.89
C ILE A 432 18.11 -8.35 2.32
N ASN A 433 19.03 -7.91 1.44
CA ASN A 433 20.44 -7.84 1.80
C ASN A 433 20.72 -6.83 2.92
N SER A 434 20.04 -5.67 2.95
CA SER A 434 20.16 -4.74 4.09
C SER A 434 19.60 -5.31 5.41
N ALA A 435 18.62 -6.22 5.35
CA ALA A 435 18.18 -6.97 6.54
C ALA A 435 19.24 -8.00 6.99
N ILE A 436 19.90 -8.67 6.04
CA ILE A 436 21.01 -9.60 6.31
C ILE A 436 22.22 -8.86 6.90
N GLU A 437 22.58 -7.70 6.36
CA GLU A 437 23.70 -6.86 6.82
C GLU A 437 23.44 -6.32 8.23
N ALA A 438 22.22 -5.86 8.52
CA ALA A 438 21.81 -5.46 9.87
C ALA A 438 21.88 -6.65 10.84
N HIS A 439 21.30 -7.80 10.47
CA HIS A 439 21.33 -9.02 11.29
C HIS A 439 22.77 -9.48 11.60
N ASN A 440 23.64 -9.51 10.59
CA ASN A 440 25.06 -9.85 10.74
C ASN A 440 25.78 -8.86 11.67
N SER A 441 25.49 -7.56 11.55
CA SER A 441 26.07 -6.51 12.41
C SER A 441 25.63 -6.61 13.86
N ASP A 442 24.34 -6.89 14.10
CA ASP A 442 23.74 -6.95 15.43
C ASP A 442 24.08 -8.24 16.21
N THR A 443 24.35 -9.34 15.49
CA THR A 443 24.56 -10.67 16.10
C THR A 443 25.98 -11.22 15.98
N GLY A 444 26.78 -10.73 15.04
CA GLY A 444 28.07 -11.32 14.67
C GLY A 444 27.95 -12.58 13.79
N ASP A 445 26.74 -12.94 13.34
CA ASP A 445 26.57 -13.95 12.28
C ASP A 445 27.19 -13.48 10.95
N THR A 446 27.53 -14.43 10.08
CA THR A 446 28.04 -14.15 8.72
C THR A 446 27.13 -14.79 7.66
N LEU A 447 25.84 -14.42 7.67
CA LEU A 447 24.89 -14.89 6.66
C LEU A 447 25.27 -14.32 5.28
N PRO A 448 25.36 -15.13 4.21
CA PRO A 448 25.70 -14.66 2.88
C PRO A 448 24.58 -13.79 2.29
N LEU A 449 24.96 -12.82 1.45
CA LEU A 449 23.99 -12.00 0.69
C LEU A 449 23.34 -12.83 -0.43
N LEU A 450 22.10 -12.49 -0.77
CA LEU A 450 21.33 -13.10 -1.85
C LEU A 450 21.43 -12.28 -3.14
N LYS A 451 21.51 -12.95 -4.29
CA LYS A 451 21.31 -12.34 -5.61
C LYS A 451 19.83 -12.31 -5.99
N PRO A 452 19.37 -11.34 -6.80
CA PRO A 452 18.01 -11.32 -7.34
C PRO A 452 17.62 -12.65 -7.99
N GLU A 453 18.51 -13.24 -8.78
CA GLU A 453 18.32 -14.51 -9.48
C GLU A 453 18.05 -15.69 -8.54
N GLU A 454 18.76 -15.77 -7.41
CA GLU A 454 18.53 -16.80 -6.39
C GLU A 454 17.13 -16.66 -5.80
N VAL A 455 16.68 -15.44 -5.51
CA VAL A 455 15.35 -15.16 -4.93
C VAL A 455 14.24 -15.49 -5.93
N ILE A 456 14.41 -15.21 -7.23
CA ILE A 456 13.43 -15.59 -8.26
C ILE A 456 13.31 -17.12 -8.34
N ALA A 457 14.43 -17.84 -8.44
CA ALA A 457 14.43 -19.30 -8.55
C ALA A 457 13.87 -20.00 -7.30
N LEU A 458 14.20 -19.50 -6.10
CA LEU A 458 13.63 -19.96 -4.83
C LEU A 458 12.11 -19.73 -4.78
N THR A 459 11.64 -18.54 -5.20
CA THR A 459 10.22 -18.20 -5.20
C THR A 459 9.42 -19.05 -6.19
N LEU A 460 9.91 -19.27 -7.41
CA LEU A 460 9.23 -20.09 -8.43
C LEU A 460 9.11 -21.55 -7.99
N THR A 461 10.19 -22.09 -7.42
CA THR A 461 10.21 -23.44 -6.82
C THR A 461 9.12 -23.57 -5.75
N GLU A 462 9.02 -22.58 -4.86
CA GLU A 462 8.05 -22.61 -3.75
C GLU A 462 6.61 -22.38 -4.20
N LEU A 463 6.41 -21.53 -5.20
CA LEU A 463 5.11 -21.24 -5.77
C LEU A 463 4.52 -22.49 -6.46
N GLU A 464 5.35 -23.27 -7.16
CA GLU A 464 4.92 -24.57 -7.69
C GLU A 464 4.46 -25.49 -6.55
N ILE A 465 5.28 -25.67 -5.51
CA ILE A 465 4.96 -26.53 -4.34
C ILE A 465 3.65 -26.10 -3.66
N ILE A 466 3.44 -24.80 -3.42
CA ILE A 466 2.24 -24.26 -2.76
C ILE A 466 0.99 -24.46 -3.62
N ILE A 467 1.07 -24.22 -4.94
CA ILE A 467 -0.04 -24.44 -5.88
C ILE A 467 -0.41 -25.93 -5.94
N ASP A 468 0.59 -26.80 -5.93
CA ASP A 468 0.42 -28.25 -5.99
C ASP A 468 -0.21 -28.79 -4.69
N GLU A 469 0.25 -28.34 -3.52
CA GLU A 469 -0.36 -28.70 -2.24
C GLU A 469 -1.80 -28.20 -2.14
N PHE A 470 -2.07 -26.92 -2.46
CA PHE A 470 -3.43 -26.39 -2.41
C PHE A 470 -4.39 -27.13 -3.36
N THR A 471 -3.92 -27.53 -4.54
CA THR A 471 -4.73 -28.30 -5.50
C THR A 471 -5.05 -29.70 -4.95
N LYS A 472 -4.14 -30.32 -4.19
CA LYS A 472 -4.33 -31.61 -3.53
C LYS A 472 -5.21 -31.48 -2.27
N SER A 473 -4.81 -30.64 -1.32
CA SER A 473 -5.34 -30.56 0.05
C SER A 473 -6.47 -29.53 0.25
N GLY A 474 -6.53 -28.47 -0.56
CA GLY A 474 -7.41 -27.33 -0.33
C GLY A 474 -6.77 -26.22 0.53
N PRO A 475 -7.57 -25.26 1.04
CA PRO A 475 -7.05 -24.04 1.64
C PRO A 475 -6.50 -24.19 3.06
N ASP A 476 -6.88 -25.21 3.84
CA ASP A 476 -6.62 -25.23 5.28
C ASP A 476 -5.12 -25.27 5.65
N ASN A 477 -4.34 -26.16 5.01
CA ASN A 477 -2.87 -26.22 5.20
C ASN A 477 -2.20 -24.91 4.78
N PHE A 478 -2.57 -24.40 3.59
CA PHE A 478 -2.05 -23.17 3.03
C PHE A 478 -2.33 -21.96 3.95
N LEU A 479 -3.56 -21.83 4.45
CA LEU A 479 -3.93 -20.75 5.37
C LEU A 479 -3.18 -20.87 6.70
N SER A 480 -3.00 -22.09 7.23
CA SER A 480 -2.21 -22.30 8.44
C SER A 480 -0.76 -21.82 8.28
N LEU A 481 -0.14 -22.05 7.12
CA LEU A 481 1.21 -21.57 6.80
C LEU A 481 1.23 -20.06 6.52
N TYR A 482 0.23 -19.53 5.81
CA TYR A 482 0.10 -18.08 5.57
C TYR A 482 -0.01 -17.29 6.90
N TYR A 483 -0.74 -17.83 7.89
CA TYR A 483 -0.92 -17.18 9.19
C TYR A 483 0.33 -17.21 10.10
N SER A 484 1.36 -18.02 9.82
CA SER A 484 2.63 -17.91 10.56
C SER A 484 3.49 -16.73 10.08
N TYR A 485 3.25 -16.22 8.86
CA TYR A 485 3.95 -15.07 8.28
C TYR A 485 3.15 -13.76 8.31
N TRP A 486 1.81 -13.80 8.38
CA TRP A 486 1.00 -12.58 8.28
C TRP A 486 1.05 -11.66 9.52
N LEU A 487 0.76 -10.37 9.32
CA LEU A 487 0.82 -9.33 10.36
C LEU A 487 -0.51 -9.07 11.11
N HIS A 488 -1.61 -9.75 10.74
CA HIS A 488 -2.96 -9.26 11.03
C HIS A 488 -3.75 -9.98 12.15
N SER A 489 -3.20 -11.03 12.77
CA SER A 489 -3.86 -11.77 13.86
C SER A 489 -4.37 -10.83 14.97
N GLY A 490 -5.69 -10.67 15.08
CA GLY A 490 -6.33 -9.84 16.10
C GLY A 490 -6.15 -8.33 15.94
N GLN A 491 -5.62 -7.84 14.80
CA GLN A 491 -5.42 -6.42 14.57
C GLN A 491 -6.76 -5.67 14.52
N ARG A 492 -6.81 -4.50 15.14
CA ARG A 492 -7.90 -3.52 15.01
C ARG A 492 -7.67 -2.65 13.78
N VAL A 493 -8.69 -2.50 12.94
CA VAL A 493 -8.67 -1.66 11.74
C VAL A 493 -9.95 -0.84 11.63
N THR A 494 -9.88 0.33 11.01
CA THR A 494 -11.06 1.16 10.71
C THR A 494 -11.46 0.97 9.27
N LEU A 495 -12.67 0.45 9.03
CA LEU A 495 -13.22 0.33 7.69
C LEU A 495 -13.70 1.72 7.26
N SER A 496 -12.91 2.44 6.46
CA SER A 496 -13.11 3.87 6.15
C SER A 496 -14.47 4.12 5.50
N ALA A 497 -14.82 3.27 4.52
CA ALA A 497 -16.11 3.17 3.83
C ALA A 497 -17.36 3.40 4.69
N ILE A 498 -17.33 2.89 5.92
CA ILE A 498 -18.49 2.87 6.83
C ILE A 498 -18.16 3.39 8.23
N ASN A 499 -16.97 3.98 8.39
CA ASN A 499 -16.33 4.47 9.62
C ASN A 499 -16.62 3.61 10.87
N LYS A 500 -16.09 2.38 10.88
CA LYS A 500 -16.26 1.42 11.99
C LYS A 500 -14.96 0.66 12.27
N GLU A 501 -14.67 0.48 13.55
CA GLU A 501 -13.73 -0.54 14.02
C GLU A 501 -14.19 -1.95 13.63
N ALA A 502 -13.26 -2.75 13.12
CA ALA A 502 -13.35 -4.20 13.06
C ALA A 502 -12.06 -4.83 13.63
N ILE A 503 -12.16 -6.05 14.15
CA ILE A 503 -11.00 -6.86 14.54
C ILE A 503 -10.80 -7.93 13.47
N ILE A 504 -9.64 -7.97 12.83
CA ILE A 504 -9.31 -9.01 11.84
C ILE A 504 -9.23 -10.38 12.53
N GLN A 505 -9.81 -11.41 11.90
CA GLN A 505 -9.86 -12.77 12.43
C GLN A 505 -9.04 -13.75 11.58
N ARG A 506 -9.37 -13.84 10.29
CA ARG A 506 -8.83 -14.82 9.32
C ARG A 506 -9.10 -14.36 7.89
N LEU A 507 -8.67 -15.12 6.91
CA LEU A 507 -9.22 -15.11 5.55
C LEU A 507 -10.35 -16.15 5.42
N ASP A 508 -11.25 -15.96 4.47
CA ASP A 508 -12.15 -17.02 4.00
C ASP A 508 -11.47 -17.92 2.94
N ASP A 509 -12.21 -18.92 2.46
CA ASP A 509 -11.75 -19.93 1.50
C ASP A 509 -11.46 -19.37 0.09
N TYR A 510 -11.69 -18.07 -0.12
CA TYR A 510 -11.40 -17.32 -1.36
C TYR A 510 -10.34 -16.23 -1.15
N GLY A 511 -9.99 -15.88 0.10
CA GLY A 511 -8.92 -14.94 0.44
C GLY A 511 -9.41 -13.55 0.86
N PHE A 512 -10.71 -13.38 1.08
CA PHE A 512 -11.30 -12.15 1.58
C PHE A 512 -11.11 -12.01 3.09
N LEU A 513 -10.90 -10.78 3.55
CA LEU A 513 -10.55 -10.47 4.93
C LEU A 513 -11.77 -10.54 5.86
N MET A 514 -11.79 -11.53 6.75
CA MET A 514 -12.88 -11.71 7.71
C MET A 514 -12.63 -10.89 8.98
N GLY A 515 -13.39 -9.80 9.15
CA GLY A 515 -13.37 -8.93 10.33
C GLY A 515 -14.62 -9.04 11.21
N PHE A 516 -14.46 -8.89 12.53
CA PHE A 516 -15.57 -8.86 13.50
C PHE A 516 -15.90 -7.44 13.97
N PHE A 517 -17.18 -7.05 13.87
CA PHE A 517 -17.73 -5.81 14.43
C PHE A 517 -18.21 -5.99 15.88
N ARG A 518 -17.82 -5.10 16.81
CA ARG A 518 -18.40 -5.06 18.17
C ARG A 518 -19.94 -4.94 18.12
N ARG A 519 -20.64 -5.89 18.76
CA ARG A 519 -22.09 -5.82 19.09
C ARG A 519 -22.35 -6.09 20.57
N SER A 520 -23.25 -5.27 21.12
CA SER A 520 -23.70 -5.22 22.52
C SER A 520 -23.92 -6.59 23.20
N GLN A 521 -23.19 -6.84 24.27
CA GLN A 521 -23.76 -7.48 25.47
C GLN A 521 -23.64 -6.53 26.67
N SER A 522 -24.75 -5.87 27.00
CA SER A 522 -24.93 -5.19 28.29
C SER A 522 -25.42 -6.19 29.33
N SER A 523 -24.72 -6.30 30.46
CA SER A 523 -24.90 -7.28 31.55
C SER A 523 -24.55 -8.73 31.21
N VAL A 524 -24.11 -9.48 32.23
CA VAL A 524 -23.76 -10.91 32.13
C VAL A 524 -25.05 -11.74 32.20
N VAL A 525 -25.77 -11.81 31.08
CA VAL A 525 -27.02 -12.60 30.99
C VAL A 525 -26.67 -14.08 30.86
N ASN A 526 -26.85 -14.83 31.96
CA ASN A 526 -26.66 -16.28 32.01
C ASN A 526 -27.81 -17.02 31.30
N TYR A 527 -27.85 -16.96 29.97
CA TYR A 527 -28.81 -17.70 29.16
C TYR A 527 -28.69 -19.21 29.42
N GLN A 528 -29.80 -19.87 29.72
CA GLN A 528 -29.90 -21.33 29.75
C GLN A 528 -30.58 -21.85 28.48
N CYS A 529 -30.35 -23.12 28.13
CA CYS A 529 -31.10 -23.79 27.08
C CYS A 529 -32.32 -24.49 27.70
N PRO A 530 -33.55 -24.27 27.22
CA PRO A 530 -34.73 -25.01 27.67
C PRO A 530 -34.80 -26.45 27.08
N ARG A 531 -33.66 -26.99 26.64
CA ARG A 531 -33.46 -28.32 26.00
C ARG A 531 -32.01 -28.78 26.19
N GLN A 532 -31.64 -29.88 25.55
CA GLN A 532 -30.31 -30.51 25.52
C GLN A 532 -29.19 -29.68 24.83
N LYS A 533 -29.17 -28.35 24.97
CA LYS A 533 -28.14 -27.42 24.43
C LYS A 533 -27.91 -27.46 22.90
N ASN A 534 -28.72 -28.21 22.15
CA ASN A 534 -28.56 -28.55 20.74
C ASN A 534 -29.64 -27.96 19.80
N CYS A 535 -30.29 -26.86 20.17
CA CYS A 535 -31.35 -26.25 19.35
C CYS A 535 -30.82 -25.77 17.99
N VAL A 536 -31.54 -26.08 16.91
CA VAL A 536 -31.32 -25.51 15.57
C VAL A 536 -31.50 -23.98 15.61
N VAL A 537 -30.66 -23.27 14.86
CA VAL A 537 -30.62 -21.80 14.77
C VAL A 537 -30.50 -21.37 13.29
N ASP A 538 -31.64 -21.00 12.70
CA ASP A 538 -31.87 -20.54 11.33
C ASP A 538 -32.64 -19.20 11.30
N ARG A 539 -33.00 -18.69 10.11
CA ARG A 539 -33.71 -17.40 9.95
C ARG A 539 -35.04 -17.33 10.72
N VAL A 540 -35.76 -18.44 10.85
CA VAL A 540 -37.11 -18.52 11.45
C VAL A 540 -37.03 -18.77 12.96
N ASN A 541 -36.13 -19.65 13.42
CA ASN A 541 -36.04 -20.04 14.84
C ASN A 541 -34.91 -19.39 15.64
N ARG A 542 -34.07 -18.50 15.05
CA ARG A 542 -32.96 -17.78 15.75
C ARG A 542 -33.30 -17.09 17.07
N ASN A 543 -34.57 -16.81 17.35
CA ASN A 543 -35.03 -16.19 18.59
C ASN A 543 -35.54 -17.21 19.64
N ARG A 544 -35.72 -18.51 19.30
CA ARG A 544 -36.33 -19.53 20.16
C ARG A 544 -35.42 -20.10 21.25
N CYS A 545 -34.10 -19.94 21.13
CA CYS A 545 -33.16 -20.31 22.19
C CYS A 545 -31.96 -19.35 22.20
N GLN A 546 -31.93 -18.46 23.19
CA GLN A 546 -30.85 -17.47 23.31
C GLN A 546 -29.49 -18.12 23.61
N TYR A 547 -29.45 -19.20 24.40
CA TYR A 547 -28.21 -19.93 24.67
C TYR A 547 -27.61 -20.55 23.39
N CYS A 548 -28.35 -21.39 22.66
CA CYS A 548 -27.83 -22.04 21.45
C CYS A 548 -27.48 -21.02 20.35
N ARG A 549 -28.25 -19.92 20.25
CA ARG A 549 -27.92 -18.79 19.38
C ARG A 549 -26.59 -18.13 19.80
N LEU A 550 -26.40 -17.86 21.09
CA LEU A 550 -25.15 -17.28 21.59
C LEU A 550 -23.97 -18.22 21.37
N GLN A 551 -24.10 -19.52 21.68
CA GLN A 551 -23.04 -20.51 21.41
C GLN A 551 -22.70 -20.58 19.91
N LYS A 552 -23.70 -20.56 19.02
CA LYS A 552 -23.46 -20.47 17.56
C LYS A 552 -22.79 -19.15 17.15
N CYS A 553 -23.06 -18.05 17.85
CA CYS A 553 -22.35 -16.78 17.64
C CYS A 553 -20.89 -16.85 18.13
N LEU A 554 -20.62 -17.40 19.32
CA LEU A 554 -19.26 -17.56 19.85
C LEU A 554 -18.42 -18.51 18.98
N ALA A 555 -18.99 -19.64 18.54
CA ALA A 555 -18.36 -20.58 17.61
C ALA A 555 -18.11 -20.01 16.21
N LEU A 556 -18.74 -18.88 15.86
CA LEU A 556 -18.49 -18.09 14.64
C LEU A 556 -17.67 -16.82 14.94
N GLY A 557 -16.88 -16.81 16.03
CA GLY A 557 -15.89 -15.77 16.32
C GLY A 557 -16.42 -14.48 16.94
N MET A 558 -17.64 -14.45 17.49
CA MET A 558 -18.19 -13.22 18.09
C MET A 558 -17.66 -12.98 19.52
N SER A 559 -17.03 -11.82 19.76
CA SER A 559 -16.53 -11.43 21.10
C SER A 559 -17.67 -11.06 22.08
N ARG A 560 -17.43 -11.31 23.38
CA ARG A 560 -18.34 -10.97 24.49
C ARG A 560 -18.25 -9.49 24.90
N ASP A 561 -17.06 -8.89 24.81
CA ASP A 561 -16.70 -7.61 25.45
C ASP A 561 -17.04 -6.40 24.56
N ALA A 562 -18.13 -6.53 23.81
CA ALA A 562 -18.47 -5.67 22.71
C ALA A 562 -19.67 -4.77 23.04
N VAL A 563 -19.43 -3.47 23.24
CA VAL A 563 -20.40 -2.36 23.44
C VAL A 563 -21.15 -1.90 22.16
N LYS A 564 -22.49 -1.80 22.11
CA LYS A 564 -23.17 -0.77 21.27
C LYS A 564 -24.50 -0.29 21.89
N PHE A 565 -24.65 1.02 22.08
CA PHE A 565 -25.91 1.60 22.54
C PHE A 565 -26.91 1.80 21.37
N GLY A 566 -28.19 1.55 21.63
CA GLY A 566 -29.26 1.68 20.65
C GLY A 566 -29.78 3.10 20.44
N ARG A 567 -31.01 3.22 19.90
CA ARG A 567 -31.77 4.49 19.83
C ARG A 567 -32.25 4.88 21.23
N MET A 568 -31.36 5.42 22.07
CA MET A 568 -31.70 6.05 23.34
C MET A 568 -31.86 7.56 23.16
N SER A 569 -32.73 8.19 23.95
CA SER A 569 -32.83 9.66 23.99
C SER A 569 -31.54 10.29 24.56
N LYS A 570 -31.27 11.56 24.25
CA LYS A 570 -30.08 12.28 24.76
C LYS A 570 -29.96 12.19 26.28
N LYS A 571 -31.09 12.41 26.98
CA LYS A 571 -31.24 12.34 28.44
C LYS A 571 -30.99 10.94 29.04
N GLN A 572 -31.09 9.88 28.24
CA GLN A 572 -30.72 8.51 28.63
C GLN A 572 -29.25 8.18 28.33
N ARG A 573 -28.61 8.81 27.33
CA ARG A 573 -27.16 8.72 27.16
C ARG A 573 -26.44 9.43 28.30
N GLU A 574 -26.82 10.68 28.57
CA GLU A 574 -26.23 11.51 29.63
C GLU A 574 -26.25 10.79 30.98
N LYS A 575 -27.40 10.21 31.38
CA LYS A 575 -27.49 9.37 32.60
C LYS A 575 -26.52 8.19 32.64
N VAL A 576 -26.37 7.45 31.54
CA VAL A 576 -25.49 6.27 31.49
C VAL A 576 -24.01 6.69 31.47
N GLU A 577 -23.69 7.83 30.85
CA GLU A 577 -22.35 8.42 30.92
C GLU A 577 -22.01 8.88 32.34
N ASP A 578 -22.96 9.45 33.09
CA ASP A 578 -22.78 9.82 34.50
C ASP A 578 -22.63 8.58 35.41
N GLU A 579 -23.44 7.53 35.23
CA GLU A 579 -23.30 6.26 35.97
C GLU A 579 -21.93 5.60 35.70
N VAL A 580 -21.45 5.63 34.46
CA VAL A 580 -20.11 5.12 34.09
C VAL A 580 -19.00 5.97 34.70
N ARG A 581 -19.12 7.31 34.73
CA ARG A 581 -18.17 8.20 35.43
C ARG A 581 -18.15 7.90 36.93
N PHE A 582 -19.32 7.73 37.55
CA PHE A 582 -19.45 7.44 38.98
C PHE A 582 -18.79 6.12 39.37
N HIS A 583 -19.05 5.03 38.63
CA HIS A 583 -18.37 3.75 38.83
C HIS A 583 -16.86 3.84 38.59
N ARG A 584 -16.42 4.58 37.56
CA ARG A 584 -14.98 4.77 37.29
C ARG A 584 -14.29 5.57 38.40
N ALA A 585 -14.96 6.53 39.02
CA ALA A 585 -14.44 7.28 40.17
C ALA A 585 -14.34 6.44 41.45
N GLN A 586 -15.28 5.52 41.70
CA GLN A 586 -15.22 4.62 42.85
C GLN A 586 -14.02 3.65 42.81
N LEU A 587 -13.57 3.28 41.60
CA LEU A 587 -12.40 2.40 41.40
C LEU A 587 -11.04 3.09 41.61
N VAL A 588 -11.01 4.41 41.85
CA VAL A 588 -9.77 5.21 42.02
C VAL A 588 -9.69 5.81 43.43
N ARG A 589 -10.04 5.01 44.45
CA ARG A 589 -9.70 5.30 45.86
C ARG A 589 -8.45 4.50 46.26
N PRO A 590 -7.36 5.14 46.73
CA PRO A 590 -6.21 4.41 47.28
C PRO A 590 -6.63 3.64 48.53
N GLN A 591 -6.32 2.34 48.59
CA GLN A 591 -6.41 1.59 49.84
C GLN A 591 -5.20 1.91 50.71
N GLY A 592 -5.45 2.50 51.88
CA GLY A 592 -4.45 2.64 52.93
C GLY A 592 -4.09 1.28 53.56
N THR A 593 -2.93 1.24 54.22
CA THR A 593 -2.35 0.05 54.84
C THR A 593 -3.25 -0.60 55.92
N ALA A 594 -3.27 -1.93 55.96
CA ALA A 594 -3.77 -2.72 57.09
C ALA A 594 -2.90 -3.97 57.30
N PRO A 595 -2.65 -4.42 58.55
CA PRO A 595 -1.72 -5.52 58.86
C PRO A 595 -2.39 -6.91 58.90
N SER A 596 -1.56 -7.93 59.17
CA SER A 596 -1.87 -9.37 59.17
C SER A 596 -2.80 -9.87 60.30
N HIS A 597 -3.72 -10.80 59.99
CA HIS A 597 -3.56 -12.24 60.31
C HIS A 597 -4.75 -13.14 59.89
N SER A 598 -4.45 -14.45 59.75
CA SER A 598 -5.32 -15.65 59.94
C SER A 598 -6.63 -15.85 59.14
N THR A 599 -6.68 -16.99 58.43
CA THR A 599 -7.87 -17.75 58.02
C THR A 599 -8.65 -18.32 59.23
N PRO A 600 -9.96 -18.66 59.10
CA PRO A 600 -10.36 -19.98 58.57
C PRO A 600 -11.59 -19.96 57.62
N GLN A 601 -12.22 -21.13 57.43
CA GLN A 601 -13.11 -21.48 56.30
C GLN A 601 -14.61 -21.59 56.74
N PRO A 602 -15.55 -22.30 56.05
CA PRO A 602 -16.82 -21.70 55.62
C PRO A 602 -18.09 -22.20 56.35
N THR A 603 -19.21 -21.50 56.15
CA THR A 603 -20.58 -22.03 56.39
C THR A 603 -21.58 -21.49 55.39
N GLU A 604 -22.61 -22.28 55.10
CA GLU A 604 -23.76 -21.92 54.28
C GLU A 604 -24.77 -21.05 55.05
N THR A 605 -25.50 -20.16 54.36
CA THR A 605 -26.96 -20.03 54.49
C THR A 605 -27.53 -19.02 53.48
N SER A 606 -28.63 -19.39 52.81
CA SER A 606 -29.49 -18.45 52.10
C SER A 606 -30.55 -17.87 53.07
N PRO A 607 -30.91 -16.59 52.94
CA PRO A 607 -32.26 -16.13 53.24
C PRO A 607 -33.09 -15.91 51.97
N ASP A 608 -34.42 -15.93 52.11
CA ASP A 608 -35.39 -15.94 51.01
C ASP A 608 -36.03 -14.55 50.74
N SER A 609 -36.85 -14.54 49.70
CA SER A 609 -37.55 -13.47 49.01
C SER A 609 -38.71 -12.85 49.81
N SER A 610 -38.87 -11.53 49.73
CA SER A 610 -40.14 -10.77 49.72
C SER A 610 -39.77 -9.27 49.58
N VAL A 611 -40.60 -8.35 49.05
CA VAL A 611 -41.93 -7.91 49.52
C VAL A 611 -42.61 -7.08 48.41
N PHE A 612 -43.84 -7.45 48.00
CA PHE A 612 -44.92 -6.63 47.38
C PHE A 612 -44.70 -5.95 46.00
N ASP A 613 -45.73 -5.51 45.24
CA ASP A 613 -47.07 -6.10 44.93
C ASP A 613 -47.68 -5.37 43.68
N HIS A 614 -48.87 -5.78 43.23
CA HIS A 614 -49.59 -5.34 42.03
C HIS A 614 -50.17 -3.91 42.03
N GLN A 615 -50.28 -3.33 40.82
CA GLN A 615 -51.44 -2.65 40.16
C GLN A 615 -50.90 -1.93 38.88
N GLN A 616 -51.61 -1.70 37.76
CA GLN A 616 -52.98 -1.97 37.29
C GLN A 616 -53.01 -2.03 35.73
N GLN A 617 -54.08 -2.54 35.10
CA GLN A 617 -54.40 -2.32 33.66
C GLN A 617 -55.51 -1.26 33.50
N PRO A 618 -55.58 -0.56 32.35
CA PRO A 618 -56.53 -0.89 31.26
C PRO A 618 -55.83 -0.96 29.88
N SER A 619 -56.14 -1.80 28.88
CA SER A 619 -57.40 -2.26 28.26
C SER A 619 -57.88 -1.46 27.01
N SER A 620 -57.27 -1.78 25.85
CA SER A 620 -57.86 -1.94 24.50
C SER A 620 -59.01 -1.06 23.98
N SER A 621 -58.84 -0.53 22.74
CA SER A 621 -59.91 -0.39 21.75
C SER A 621 -59.36 -0.48 20.31
N ASN A 622 -60.08 -1.14 19.39
CA ASN A 622 -59.63 -1.46 18.01
C ASN A 622 -60.06 -0.42 16.95
N GLN A 623 -59.35 -0.39 15.81
CA GLN A 623 -59.97 -0.16 14.48
C GLN A 623 -59.06 -0.64 13.31
N HIS A 624 -59.67 -0.90 12.15
CA HIS A 624 -59.02 -1.29 10.88
C HIS A 624 -58.93 -0.07 9.93
N VAL A 625 -58.20 -0.04 8.81
CA VAL A 625 -57.50 -1.08 8.00
C VAL A 625 -56.07 -0.55 7.63
N SER A 626 -55.21 -1.04 6.73
CA SER A 626 -55.25 -2.04 5.65
C SER A 626 -53.85 -2.64 5.36
N TYR A 627 -53.73 -3.50 4.34
CA TYR A 627 -52.47 -3.86 3.68
C TYR A 627 -52.32 -3.13 2.33
N ILE A 628 -51.11 -2.65 2.01
CA ILE A 628 -50.58 -2.59 0.64
C ILE A 628 -49.15 -3.15 0.67
N ASN A 629 -48.82 -3.98 -0.32
CA ASN A 629 -47.51 -4.58 -0.52
C ASN A 629 -47.03 -4.27 -1.95
N SER A 630 -45.89 -3.61 -2.09
CA SER A 630 -45.32 -3.23 -3.39
C SER A 630 -43.87 -3.71 -3.48
N GLY A 631 -43.68 -4.89 -4.07
CA GLY A 631 -42.38 -5.30 -4.59
C GLY A 631 -42.11 -4.59 -5.92
N TYR A 632 -40.84 -4.31 -6.22
CA TYR A 632 -40.44 -3.72 -7.49
C TYR A 632 -40.22 -4.80 -8.56
N THR A 633 -40.84 -4.61 -9.71
CA THR A 633 -40.82 -5.54 -10.84
C THR A 633 -39.54 -5.38 -11.67
N TYR A 634 -39.00 -6.49 -12.18
CA TYR A 634 -38.07 -6.45 -13.31
C TYR A 634 -38.84 -6.14 -14.60
N ASN A 635 -38.45 -5.08 -15.31
CA ASN A 635 -38.70 -4.98 -16.75
C ASN A 635 -37.45 -5.47 -17.49
N GLY A 636 -37.68 -6.25 -18.55
CA GLY A 636 -36.65 -6.62 -19.51
C GLY A 636 -37.27 -6.61 -20.90
N ASP A 637 -36.84 -5.68 -21.74
CA ASP A 637 -37.33 -5.54 -23.11
C ASP A 637 -36.35 -6.23 -24.08
N LEU A 638 -36.83 -7.28 -24.75
CA LEU A 638 -36.15 -7.82 -25.94
C LEU A 638 -36.41 -6.88 -27.13
N ASN A 639 -35.39 -6.68 -27.96
CA ASN A 639 -35.58 -6.25 -29.34
C ASN A 639 -34.69 -7.05 -30.30
N THR A 640 -35.15 -7.19 -31.54
CA THR A 640 -34.70 -8.22 -32.48
C THR A 640 -33.43 -7.87 -33.28
N PHE A 641 -32.76 -8.92 -33.76
CA PHE A 641 -31.53 -8.85 -34.56
C PHE A 641 -31.71 -8.21 -35.94
N SER A 642 -30.65 -7.53 -36.40
CA SER A 642 -30.28 -7.41 -37.82
C SER A 642 -28.75 -7.49 -37.97
N THR A 643 -28.26 -8.16 -39.00
CA THR A 643 -26.83 -8.49 -39.19
C THR A 643 -26.01 -7.38 -39.86
N ASN A 644 -24.80 -7.09 -39.35
CA ASN A 644 -23.52 -6.99 -40.09
C ASN A 644 -22.38 -6.37 -39.25
N GLY A 645 -21.13 -6.70 -39.58
CA GLY A 645 -19.93 -5.93 -39.17
C GLY A 645 -19.07 -6.54 -38.06
N TYR A 646 -17.75 -6.56 -38.24
CA TYR A 646 -16.78 -7.05 -37.27
C TYR A 646 -16.17 -5.92 -36.43
N THR A 647 -16.08 -6.10 -35.11
CA THR A 647 -14.84 -5.88 -34.33
C THR A 647 -15.03 -6.49 -32.94
N TYR A 648 -14.05 -7.25 -32.44
CA TYR A 648 -14.13 -7.88 -31.12
C TYR A 648 -13.00 -7.36 -30.24
N THR A 649 -13.32 -6.42 -29.34
CA THR A 649 -12.42 -5.96 -28.29
C THR A 649 -12.55 -6.88 -27.07
N PRO A 650 -11.44 -7.45 -26.53
CA PRO A 650 -11.51 -8.24 -25.30
C PRO A 650 -11.88 -7.34 -24.11
N GLN A 651 -13.09 -7.51 -23.57
CA GLN A 651 -13.43 -6.93 -22.27
C GLN A 651 -12.74 -7.74 -21.17
N ALA A 652 -11.66 -7.19 -20.61
CA ALA A 652 -11.06 -7.72 -19.40
C ALA A 652 -12.06 -7.63 -18.24
N ILE A 653 -12.48 -8.78 -17.69
CA ILE A 653 -13.34 -8.82 -16.52
C ILE A 653 -12.48 -8.56 -15.27
N GLN A 654 -12.10 -7.30 -15.08
CA GLN A 654 -11.55 -6.82 -13.83
C GLN A 654 -12.63 -6.96 -12.74
N PHE A 655 -12.32 -7.68 -11.67
CA PHE A 655 -13.14 -7.65 -10.45
C PHE A 655 -12.93 -6.31 -9.74
N ASP A 656 -13.51 -5.27 -10.30
CA ASP A 656 -13.41 -3.91 -9.78
C ASP A 656 -14.25 -3.79 -8.52
N LEU A 657 -13.57 -3.70 -7.37
CA LEU A 657 -14.17 -3.33 -6.11
C LEU A 657 -14.64 -1.88 -6.24
N GLY A 658 -15.96 -1.68 -6.32
CA GLY A 658 -16.56 -0.35 -6.42
C GLY A 658 -15.98 0.59 -5.37
N SER A 659 -15.62 1.80 -5.81
CA SER A 659 -14.65 2.73 -5.22
C SER A 659 -14.94 3.28 -3.80
N THR A 660 -15.89 2.68 -3.09
CA THR A 660 -16.35 3.10 -1.76
C THR A 660 -15.92 2.16 -0.63
N ASP A 661 -15.72 0.85 -0.88
CA ASP A 661 -15.49 -0.15 0.19
C ASP A 661 -14.00 -0.45 0.49
N TYR A 662 -13.25 0.60 0.87
CA TYR A 662 -11.87 0.46 1.33
C TYR A 662 -11.77 -0.01 2.79
N VAL A 663 -10.84 -0.94 3.04
CA VAL A 663 -10.35 -1.32 4.37
C VAL A 663 -8.96 -0.71 4.55
N ASP A 664 -8.91 0.47 5.15
CA ASP A 664 -7.64 1.13 5.41
C ASP A 664 -6.84 0.38 6.49
N SER A 665 -5.54 0.30 6.27
CA SER A 665 -4.58 -0.50 7.03
C SER A 665 -3.34 0.31 7.44
N THR A 666 -3.45 1.65 7.45
CA THR A 666 -2.43 2.57 7.96
C THR A 666 -2.76 3.13 9.34
N THR A 667 -3.99 2.99 9.85
CA THR A 667 -4.40 3.41 11.20
C THR A 667 -3.74 2.53 12.29
N PHE A 668 -2.45 2.74 12.50
CA PHE A 668 -1.64 2.16 13.56
C PHE A 668 -1.43 3.21 14.65
N ASP A 669 -1.97 2.97 15.84
CA ASP A 669 -1.68 3.77 17.03
C ASP A 669 -0.50 3.12 17.79
N PRO A 670 0.67 3.77 17.88
CA PRO A 670 1.83 3.22 18.60
C PRO A 670 1.65 3.17 20.13
N GLN A 671 0.66 3.86 20.71
CA GLN A 671 0.56 4.07 22.16
C GLN A 671 -0.18 2.96 22.91
N GLN A 672 0.46 1.80 23.01
CA GLN A 672 0.25 0.88 24.14
C GLN A 672 1.51 0.03 24.38
N GLN A 673 2.35 0.46 25.33
CA GLN A 673 3.29 -0.44 25.99
C GLN A 673 2.47 -1.47 26.78
N LEU A 674 2.70 -2.76 26.52
CA LEU A 674 2.15 -3.83 27.33
C LEU A 674 3.06 -4.03 28.54
N GLU A 675 2.51 -4.01 29.75
CA GLU A 675 3.29 -4.28 30.97
C GLU A 675 3.83 -5.72 30.93
N THR A 676 5.12 -5.88 31.18
CA THR A 676 5.78 -7.19 31.24
C THR A 676 5.36 -7.93 32.51
N LEU A 677 4.62 -9.03 32.35
CA LEU A 677 4.43 -10.01 33.43
C LEU A 677 5.80 -10.62 33.80
N PRO A 678 6.18 -10.69 35.09
CA PRO A 678 7.48 -11.24 35.49
C PRO A 678 7.50 -12.78 35.44
N ASP A 679 8.54 -13.34 34.84
CA ASP A 679 8.76 -14.79 34.78
C ASP A 679 9.05 -15.38 36.17
N ALA A 680 8.21 -16.33 36.59
CA ALA A 680 8.34 -17.03 37.87
C ALA A 680 9.32 -18.22 37.77
N ASN A 681 10.61 -17.97 37.46
CA ASN A 681 11.62 -19.03 37.45
C ASN A 681 13.10 -18.57 37.63
N SER A 682 13.43 -17.95 38.76
CA SER A 682 14.75 -18.11 39.39
C SER A 682 14.73 -17.67 40.85
N LEU A 683 15.13 -18.55 41.77
CA LEU A 683 15.35 -18.22 43.18
C LEU A 683 16.64 -18.86 43.67
N LEU A 684 17.44 -18.05 44.37
CA LEU A 684 18.62 -18.42 45.17
C LEU A 684 19.83 -18.99 44.40
N ILE A 685 20.83 -18.14 44.21
CA ILE A 685 22.14 -18.27 44.88
C ILE A 685 22.60 -16.87 45.28
N THR A 686 23.05 -16.70 46.53
CA THR A 686 23.47 -15.41 47.07
C THR A 686 24.98 -15.42 47.31
N VAL A 687 25.73 -14.52 46.68
CA VAL A 687 27.16 -14.29 46.97
C VAL A 687 27.41 -12.79 47.12
N VAL A 688 28.15 -12.41 48.16
CA VAL A 688 28.39 -11.01 48.56
C VAL A 688 29.64 -10.46 47.88
N PRO A 689 29.63 -9.22 47.34
CA PRO A 689 30.82 -8.61 46.75
C PRO A 689 31.79 -8.09 47.83
N PRO A 690 33.11 -8.32 47.72
CA PRO A 690 34.11 -7.70 48.59
C PRO A 690 34.38 -6.24 48.21
N GLY A 691 34.62 -5.39 49.21
CA GLY A 691 35.00 -3.99 49.03
C GLY A 691 36.47 -3.79 48.64
N PRO A 692 36.87 -2.57 48.22
CA PRO A 692 38.21 -2.30 47.70
C PRO A 692 39.26 -2.11 48.80
N MET A 693 40.45 -2.67 48.59
CA MET A 693 41.69 -2.23 49.24
C MET A 693 42.85 -2.24 48.25
N THR A 694 43.67 -1.20 48.29
CA THR A 694 44.83 -0.97 47.42
C THR A 694 46.13 -0.98 48.22
N THR A 695 47.08 -1.85 47.88
CA THR A 695 48.51 -1.66 48.23
C THR A 695 49.46 -2.49 47.35
N ASN A 696 50.50 -1.81 46.87
CA ASN A 696 51.90 -2.27 46.76
C ASN A 696 52.27 -3.49 45.88
N SER A 697 52.68 -3.17 44.64
CA SER A 697 54.07 -3.28 44.13
C SER A 697 54.97 -4.48 44.45
N HIS A 698 55.68 -4.93 43.40
CA HIS A 698 56.75 -5.96 43.36
C HIS A 698 56.24 -7.41 43.45
N LEU A 699 56.77 -8.37 42.68
CA LEU A 699 57.98 -8.37 41.83
C LEU A 699 57.63 -8.70 40.36
#